data_AF-A0AAD7JIT9-F1
#
_entry.id   AF-A0AAD7JIT9-F1
#
_cell.length_a   1.000
_cell.length_b   1.000
_cell.length_c   1.000
_cell.angle_alpha   90.00
_cell.angle_beta   90.00
_cell.angle_gamma   90.00
#
_symmetry.space_group_name_H-M   'P 1'
#
loop_
_entity.id
_entity.type
_entity.pdbx_description
1 polymer ?
#
loop_
_entity_poly.entity_id
_entity_poly.type
_entity_poly.pdbx_seq_one_letter_code
_entity_poly.pdbx_strand_id
1 'polypeptide(L)'
;MTMSDNSLPDEIISEILSPALKVSDDVFSDNSGVSPFANYSESTSAYLLVCKSWLRVATPLLYSVVILRSKAQAKALGLVLADNKLLGQFIRKLRVEGGSCYGPPMRTILQASPHISDLFISFNVYSSDNTDGMCHGLTLINPTRLILRDERKQLLNKMSSKLTDALVATIPKWDRLVVFDCPYIYQSIRAEKILRSLAKSQRLHTIFLPKAGAVAWVWLELKTCPLRTIHVKQAREFYDSLPSDAALQPLLKFPTAAQEPAVKVDVPDLAPSLNPSFVPMQSAAKDVYELICARILYFAMSESVPDGSSLKVPKRLPLLLVSKAFHRLGLPHYYAHTLLKNTLAVPKFASVLSKYPWVAPHVRSLEGVADPVWGDKKSALTLVSEVSTDRALIARVLSQTTALVRVSVRKRSFHRDAWDRHLFETTISWDAFAAMAQGAGGCLQEFALKVETIQRASVAPFSELPALRVLDWNSEAVFDDLKSSDADALSSLEELRLTTASQSFLGALRLMNLNSLRRVALTKFVPAPEKFLMMHGHKLTEIDLPYSTVPKLHTNIFKMCPNLVSVSFFVCYPSQVGSCCLIFLASLSSFWRVPGIARGHAAGWNKFITDFDEEDSFPNLYEIQFKCCTWPTTERDIAKSFWVRWAEMLLKRNINLTDKTGKNWRPRLKVA
;
A
#
# COMPACT_ATOMS: atom_id res chain seq x y z
N MET A 1 -16.60 10.75 -52.58
CA MET A 1 -16.97 10.43 -51.18
C MET A 1 -16.10 11.30 -50.30
N THR A 2 -16.61 12.46 -49.87
CA THR A 2 -15.90 13.38 -48.97
C THR A 2 -15.86 12.74 -47.58
N MET A 3 -14.66 12.48 -47.05
CA MET A 3 -14.53 12.22 -45.61
C MET A 3 -15.01 13.47 -44.88
N SER A 4 -16.09 13.36 -44.13
CA SER A 4 -16.57 14.44 -43.27
C SER A 4 -15.50 14.77 -42.24
N ASP A 5 -15.02 16.01 -42.22
CA ASP A 5 -14.07 16.54 -41.23
C ASP A 5 -14.72 16.63 -39.84
N ASN A 6 -15.01 15.48 -39.24
CA ASN A 6 -15.43 15.33 -37.85
C ASN A 6 -14.21 15.41 -36.91
N SER A 7 -13.26 16.30 -37.19
CA SER A 7 -12.16 16.58 -36.27
C SER A 7 -12.67 17.48 -35.15
N LEU A 8 -12.66 16.97 -33.91
CA LEU A 8 -12.83 17.80 -32.72
C LEU A 8 -11.85 18.98 -32.76
N PRO A 9 -12.25 20.19 -32.28
CA PRO A 9 -11.34 21.32 -32.14
C PRO A 9 -10.11 20.96 -31.29
N ASP A 10 -8.97 21.57 -31.60
CA ASP A 10 -7.69 21.25 -30.94
C ASP A 10 -7.73 21.54 -29.43
N GLU A 11 -8.56 22.49 -28.99
CA GLU A 11 -8.83 22.80 -27.58
C GLU A 11 -9.53 21.65 -26.87
N ILE A 12 -10.54 21.04 -27.51
CA ILE A 12 -11.28 19.90 -26.97
C ILE A 12 -10.40 18.66 -26.92
N ILE A 13 -9.58 18.44 -27.96
CA ILE A 13 -8.56 17.37 -27.95
C ILE A 13 -7.54 17.62 -26.83
N SER A 14 -7.13 18.87 -26.60
CA SER A 14 -6.20 19.24 -25.52
C SER A 14 -6.79 18.94 -24.15
N GLU A 15 -8.05 19.29 -23.88
CA GLU A 15 -8.71 18.99 -22.61
C GLU A 15 -8.93 17.48 -22.41
N ILE A 16 -9.32 16.72 -23.44
CA ILE A 16 -9.44 15.26 -23.37
C ILE A 16 -8.09 14.59 -23.04
N LEU A 17 -7.01 15.05 -23.67
CA LEU A 17 -5.67 14.49 -23.47
C LEU A 17 -4.98 14.98 -22.18
N SER A 18 -5.45 16.10 -21.62
CA SER A 18 -4.79 16.76 -20.49
C SER A 18 -4.65 15.86 -19.25
N PRO A 19 -5.69 15.15 -18.77
CA PRO A 19 -5.54 14.23 -17.63
C PRO A 19 -4.57 13.06 -17.87
N ALA A 20 -4.38 12.64 -19.13
CA ALA A 20 -3.53 11.50 -19.49
C ALA A 20 -2.07 11.89 -19.76
N LEU A 21 -1.81 13.13 -20.19
CA LEU A 21 -0.48 13.63 -20.58
C LEU A 21 0.14 14.63 -19.60
N LYS A 22 -0.66 15.42 -18.86
CA LYS A 22 -0.14 16.40 -17.90
C LYS A 22 0.27 15.70 -16.60
N VAL A 23 1.43 16.09 -16.09
CA VAL A 23 1.91 15.70 -14.76
C VAL A 23 1.66 16.86 -13.81
N SER A 24 0.91 16.62 -12.72
CA SER A 24 0.66 17.65 -11.70
C SER A 24 1.94 18.09 -11.00
N ASP A 25 1.96 19.32 -10.47
CA ASP A 25 3.19 19.87 -9.87
C ASP A 25 3.61 19.10 -8.59
N ASP A 26 2.65 18.64 -7.79
CA ASP A 26 2.92 17.81 -6.61
C ASP A 26 3.62 16.49 -7.00
N VAL A 27 3.17 15.84 -8.07
CA VAL A 27 3.75 14.59 -8.57
C VAL A 27 5.10 14.84 -9.24
N PHE A 28 5.27 15.96 -9.96
CA PHE A 28 6.55 16.37 -10.54
C PHE A 28 7.59 16.76 -9.47
N SER A 29 7.17 17.35 -8.35
CA SER A 29 8.05 17.80 -7.27
C SER A 29 8.19 16.80 -6.12
N ASP A 30 7.52 15.65 -6.18
CA ASP A 30 7.62 14.62 -5.15
C ASP A 30 9.08 14.13 -4.99
N ASN A 31 9.62 14.40 -3.80
CA ASN A 31 10.96 14.06 -3.36
C ASN A 31 10.97 12.85 -2.38
N SER A 32 9.87 12.10 -2.32
CA SER A 32 9.74 10.88 -1.52
C SER A 32 10.75 9.79 -1.92
N GLY A 33 10.90 8.79 -1.05
CA GLY A 33 11.89 7.72 -1.23
C GLY A 33 11.66 6.85 -2.48
N VAL A 34 10.43 6.79 -2.98
CA VAL A 34 10.06 6.05 -4.19
C VAL A 34 9.52 7.07 -5.19
N SER A 35 10.12 7.15 -6.37
CA SER A 35 9.59 8.05 -7.42
C SER A 35 8.13 7.70 -7.74
N PRO A 36 7.20 8.65 -7.86
CA PRO A 36 5.84 8.34 -8.31
C PRO A 36 5.85 7.75 -9.73
N PHE A 37 6.82 8.15 -10.56
CA PHE A 37 7.07 7.61 -11.89
C PHE A 37 7.77 6.24 -11.90
N ALA A 38 8.00 5.63 -10.73
CA ALA A 38 8.49 4.25 -10.63
C ALA A 38 7.50 3.24 -11.23
N ASN A 39 6.21 3.53 -11.12
CA ASN A 39 5.14 2.66 -11.59
C ASN A 39 4.60 3.15 -12.93
N TYR A 40 5.08 2.55 -14.01
CA TYR A 40 4.42 2.63 -15.31
C TYR A 40 3.06 1.93 -15.23
N SER A 41 1.99 2.65 -15.58
CA SER A 41 0.68 2.09 -15.95
C SER A 41 0.71 1.72 -17.43
N GLU A 42 0.92 2.72 -18.31
CA GLU A 42 0.90 2.60 -19.77
C GLU A 42 1.91 3.54 -20.45
N SER A 43 2.08 3.39 -21.77
CA SER A 43 2.93 4.25 -22.58
C SER A 43 2.12 5.42 -23.14
N THR A 44 2.36 6.64 -22.65
CA THR A 44 1.70 7.87 -23.13
C THR A 44 1.94 8.18 -24.61
N SER A 45 2.94 7.54 -25.24
CA SER A 45 3.15 7.65 -26.70
C SER A 45 2.03 7.01 -27.53
N ALA A 46 1.21 6.11 -26.97
CA ALA A 46 0.09 5.51 -27.69
C ALA A 46 -0.93 6.56 -28.18
N TYR A 47 -1.15 7.63 -27.41
CA TYR A 47 -2.04 8.73 -27.78
C TYR A 47 -1.57 9.50 -29.03
N LEU A 48 -0.27 9.46 -29.36
CA LEU A 48 0.26 10.09 -30.57
C LEU A 48 -0.13 9.34 -31.86
N LEU A 49 -0.52 8.07 -31.76
CA LEU A 49 -0.76 7.18 -32.90
C LEU A 49 -2.23 7.16 -33.35
N VAL A 50 -3.11 7.89 -32.67
CA VAL A 50 -4.57 7.88 -32.94
C VAL A 50 -4.91 8.57 -34.28
N CYS A 51 -4.50 9.82 -34.46
CA CYS A 51 -4.68 10.56 -35.72
C CYS A 51 -3.75 11.78 -35.80
N LYS A 52 -3.70 12.45 -36.97
CA LYS A 52 -2.84 13.63 -37.19
C LYS A 52 -3.14 14.80 -36.25
N SER A 53 -4.42 15.09 -35.95
CA SER A 53 -4.79 16.16 -35.01
C SER A 53 -4.38 15.81 -33.58
N TRP A 54 -4.57 14.55 -33.16
CA TRP A 54 -4.09 14.07 -31.86
C TRP A 54 -2.57 14.16 -31.77
N LEU A 55 -1.81 13.73 -32.79
CA LEU A 55 -0.36 13.91 -32.83
C LEU A 55 0.04 15.38 -32.67
N ARG A 56 -0.61 16.30 -33.40
CA ARG A 56 -0.34 17.75 -33.35
C ARG A 56 -0.56 18.33 -31.94
N VAL A 57 -1.70 18.02 -31.32
CA VAL A 57 -2.09 18.56 -29.99
C VAL A 57 -1.36 17.87 -28.84
N ALA A 58 -1.18 16.55 -28.92
CA ALA A 58 -0.52 15.75 -27.89
C ALA A 58 0.99 16.00 -27.79
N THR A 59 1.67 16.31 -28.90
CA THR A 59 3.13 16.53 -28.93
C THR A 59 3.59 17.60 -27.93
N PRO A 60 3.09 18.86 -27.96
CA PRO A 60 3.51 19.87 -26.98
C PRO A 60 3.13 19.49 -25.53
N LEU A 61 2.00 18.81 -25.32
CA LEU A 61 1.59 18.33 -23.99
C LEU A 61 2.57 17.27 -23.45
N LEU A 62 2.90 16.26 -24.26
CA LEU A 62 3.81 15.17 -23.91
C LEU A 62 5.24 15.68 -23.64
N TYR A 63 5.74 16.61 -24.46
CA TYR A 63 7.08 17.19 -24.27
C TYR A 63 7.13 18.24 -23.15
N SER A 64 5.99 18.75 -22.67
CA SER A 64 5.97 19.79 -21.61
C SER A 64 6.66 19.36 -20.31
N VAL A 65 6.54 18.08 -19.94
CA VAL A 65 7.16 17.48 -18.75
C VAL A 65 7.96 16.23 -19.12
N VAL A 66 9.27 16.37 -19.16
CA VAL A 66 10.21 15.28 -19.51
C VAL A 66 10.80 14.65 -18.25
N ILE A 67 10.77 13.32 -18.17
CA ILE A 67 11.23 12.55 -17.01
C ILE A 67 12.24 11.48 -17.49
N LEU A 68 13.51 11.67 -17.15
CA LEU A 68 14.63 10.81 -17.58
C LEU A 68 15.06 9.91 -16.42
N ARG A 69 15.01 8.59 -16.63
CA ARG A 69 15.22 7.56 -15.59
C ARG A 69 16.18 6.43 -16.02
N SER A 70 16.79 6.54 -17.20
CA SER A 70 17.77 5.60 -17.76
C SER A 70 18.63 6.24 -18.85
N LYS A 71 19.83 5.69 -19.11
CA LYS A 71 20.70 6.15 -20.21
C LYS A 71 20.03 6.01 -21.57
N ALA A 72 19.24 4.96 -21.78
CA ALA A 72 18.49 4.73 -23.00
C ALA A 72 17.51 5.88 -23.30
N GLN A 73 16.73 6.32 -22.32
CA GLN A 73 15.79 7.44 -22.48
C GLN A 73 16.51 8.75 -22.82
N ALA A 74 17.62 9.06 -22.14
CA ALA A 74 18.38 10.27 -22.42
C ALA A 74 19.10 10.22 -23.78
N LYS A 75 19.65 9.06 -24.19
CA LYS A 75 20.22 8.88 -25.54
C LYS A 75 19.15 9.06 -26.61
N ALA A 76 17.99 8.41 -26.45
CA ALA A 76 16.88 8.51 -27.41
C ALA A 76 16.35 9.94 -27.53
N LEU A 77 16.07 10.62 -26.41
CA LEU A 77 15.64 12.02 -26.43
C LEU A 77 16.73 12.93 -27.01
N GLY A 78 18.00 12.73 -26.65
CA GLY A 78 19.12 13.51 -27.17
C GLY A 78 19.27 13.40 -28.70
N LEU A 79 19.01 12.23 -29.28
CA LEU A 79 18.96 12.05 -30.75
C LEU A 79 17.76 12.79 -31.35
N VAL A 80 16.55 12.54 -30.83
CA VAL A 80 15.32 13.19 -31.33
C VAL A 80 15.40 14.72 -31.27
N LEU A 81 16.04 15.29 -30.24
CA LEU A 81 16.25 16.74 -30.11
C LEU A 81 17.43 17.28 -30.93
N ALA A 82 18.38 16.44 -31.34
CA ALA A 82 19.41 16.82 -32.30
C ALA A 82 18.80 16.95 -33.71
N ASP A 83 17.97 15.99 -34.10
CA ASP A 83 17.28 15.94 -35.38
C ASP A 83 16.15 16.99 -35.48
N ASN A 84 15.37 17.15 -34.40
CA ASN A 84 14.27 18.13 -34.34
C ASN A 84 14.33 18.99 -33.07
N LYS A 85 15.04 20.12 -33.18
CA LYS A 85 15.22 21.11 -32.10
C LYS A 85 13.92 21.81 -31.69
N LEU A 86 12.88 21.83 -32.52
CA LEU A 86 11.60 22.49 -32.18
C LEU A 86 10.91 21.75 -31.02
N LEU A 87 11.05 20.43 -30.94
CA LEU A 87 10.48 19.64 -29.83
C LEU A 87 11.08 20.04 -28.47
N GLY A 88 12.34 20.47 -28.44
CA GLY A 88 13.01 20.96 -27.23
C GLY A 88 12.43 22.29 -26.72
N GLN A 89 11.83 23.09 -27.61
CA GLN A 89 11.17 24.34 -27.24
C GLN A 89 9.86 24.13 -26.46
N PHE A 90 9.26 22.94 -26.50
CA PHE A 90 8.08 22.60 -25.69
C PHE A 90 8.45 22.18 -24.27
N ILE A 91 9.69 21.77 -24.01
CA ILE A 91 10.12 21.30 -22.69
C ILE A 91 10.08 22.47 -21.70
N ARG A 92 9.24 22.34 -20.65
CA ARG A 92 9.09 23.31 -19.56
C ARG A 92 9.62 22.72 -18.25
N LYS A 93 9.29 21.48 -17.95
CA LYS A 93 9.74 20.79 -16.74
C LYS A 93 10.65 19.61 -17.12
N LEU A 94 11.85 19.56 -16.54
CA LEU A 94 12.81 18.48 -16.78
C LEU A 94 13.19 17.81 -15.45
N ARG A 95 12.86 16.53 -15.31
CA ARG A 95 13.20 15.71 -14.13
C ARG A 95 14.20 14.62 -14.49
N VAL A 96 15.40 14.76 -13.93
CA VAL A 96 16.51 13.81 -14.09
C VAL A 96 16.64 12.98 -12.82
N GLU A 97 16.11 11.76 -12.88
CA GLU A 97 16.27 10.74 -11.84
C GLU A 97 17.42 9.81 -12.15
N GLY A 98 17.87 9.03 -11.16
CA GLY A 98 18.95 8.06 -11.32
C GLY A 98 20.33 8.72 -11.36
N GLY A 99 21.34 8.00 -10.86
CA GLY A 99 22.68 8.57 -10.68
C GLY A 99 23.43 8.97 -11.94
N SER A 100 22.94 8.58 -13.12
CA SER A 100 23.79 8.46 -14.30
C SER A 100 24.14 9.78 -15.00
N CYS A 101 23.45 10.89 -14.67
CA CYS A 101 23.61 12.23 -15.26
C CYS A 101 23.92 12.24 -16.77
N TYR A 102 23.25 11.32 -17.44
CA TYR A 102 23.44 10.59 -18.70
C TYR A 102 24.56 10.92 -19.71
N GLY A 103 25.70 11.50 -19.31
CA GLY A 103 26.81 11.79 -20.21
C GLY A 103 26.42 12.77 -21.34
N PRO A 104 27.08 12.70 -22.52
CA PRO A 104 26.90 13.68 -23.60
C PRO A 104 25.45 13.99 -24.01
N PRO A 105 24.51 13.03 -24.12
CA PRO A 105 23.10 13.34 -24.43
C PRO A 105 22.44 14.40 -23.54
N MET A 106 22.82 14.51 -22.25
CA MET A 106 22.27 15.57 -21.39
C MET A 106 22.64 16.98 -21.85
N ARG A 107 23.83 17.16 -22.42
CA ARG A 107 24.24 18.46 -22.98
C ARG A 107 23.35 18.83 -24.17
N THR A 108 23.10 17.87 -25.06
CA THR A 108 22.22 18.03 -26.23
C THR A 108 20.81 18.40 -25.81
N ILE A 109 20.24 17.69 -24.82
CA ILE A 109 18.90 17.95 -24.30
C ILE A 109 18.79 19.36 -23.71
N LEU A 110 19.74 19.75 -22.85
CA LEU A 110 19.74 21.07 -22.21
C LEU A 110 19.98 22.20 -23.22
N GLN A 111 20.83 21.99 -24.22
CA GLN A 111 21.06 22.93 -25.32
C GLN A 111 19.82 23.12 -26.22
N ALA A 112 19.03 22.07 -26.43
CA ALA A 112 17.79 22.13 -27.21
C ALA A 112 16.59 22.68 -26.41
N SER A 113 16.71 22.81 -25.08
CA SER A 113 15.59 23.12 -24.17
C SER A 113 15.81 24.41 -23.37
N PRO A 114 15.97 25.59 -24.03
CA PRO A 114 16.27 26.86 -23.36
C PRO A 114 15.13 27.36 -22.44
N HIS A 115 13.94 26.79 -22.56
CA HIS A 115 12.73 27.22 -21.86
C HIS A 115 12.35 26.35 -20.64
N ILE A 116 13.29 25.56 -20.11
CA ILE A 116 13.09 24.82 -18.85
C ILE A 116 12.86 25.83 -17.71
N SER A 117 11.66 25.82 -17.13
CA SER A 117 11.27 26.57 -15.94
C SER A 117 11.56 25.78 -14.65
N ASP A 118 11.33 24.47 -14.67
CA ASP A 118 11.44 23.61 -13.49
C ASP A 118 12.46 22.51 -13.74
N LEU A 119 13.57 22.55 -13.00
CA LEU A 119 14.65 21.59 -13.09
C LEU A 119 14.71 20.72 -11.83
N PHE A 120 14.44 19.42 -11.97
CA PHE A 120 14.60 18.43 -10.90
C PHE A 120 15.86 17.60 -11.13
N ILE A 121 16.74 17.54 -10.14
CA ILE A 121 18.00 16.77 -10.17
C ILE A 121 18.08 15.80 -8.98
N SER A 122 18.34 14.51 -9.25
CA SER A 122 18.69 13.52 -8.23
C SER A 122 20.21 13.40 -8.05
N PHE A 123 20.66 13.49 -6.79
CA PHE A 123 22.06 13.31 -6.36
C PHE A 123 22.45 11.85 -6.07
N ASN A 124 21.68 10.87 -6.56
CA ASN A 124 22.00 9.44 -6.47
C ASN A 124 23.19 9.02 -7.37
N VAL A 125 24.11 9.93 -7.67
CA VAL A 125 25.26 9.77 -8.56
C VAL A 125 26.27 8.82 -7.95
N TYR A 126 26.67 7.78 -8.67
CA TYR A 126 27.70 6.82 -8.26
C TYR A 126 29.04 7.08 -8.97
N SER A 127 30.10 6.41 -8.50
CA SER A 127 31.45 6.52 -9.07
C SER A 127 31.59 6.08 -10.53
N SER A 128 30.67 5.24 -11.02
CA SER A 128 30.62 4.73 -12.40
C SER A 128 29.84 5.61 -13.37
N ASP A 129 29.24 6.70 -12.88
CA ASP A 129 28.37 7.57 -13.68
C ASP A 129 29.16 8.71 -14.31
N ASN A 130 28.67 9.26 -15.43
CA ASN A 130 29.31 10.37 -16.13
C ASN A 130 28.43 11.61 -16.01
N THR A 131 28.89 12.60 -15.24
CA THR A 131 28.16 13.85 -14.99
C THR A 131 28.45 14.96 -16.01
N ASP A 132 29.35 14.73 -16.98
CA ASP A 132 29.95 15.81 -17.77
C ASP A 132 28.93 16.54 -18.64
N GLY A 133 28.03 15.82 -19.32
CA GLY A 133 27.00 16.47 -20.15
C GLY A 133 26.01 17.28 -19.33
N MET A 134 25.70 16.86 -18.11
CA MET A 134 24.92 17.67 -17.16
C MET A 134 25.72 18.91 -16.74
N CYS A 135 26.96 18.75 -16.25
CA CYS A 135 27.79 19.86 -15.77
C CYS A 135 27.98 20.98 -16.82
N HIS A 136 28.18 20.63 -18.10
CA HIS A 136 28.28 21.61 -19.18
C HIS A 136 26.92 22.13 -19.67
N GLY A 137 25.86 21.32 -19.58
CA GLY A 137 24.52 21.72 -20.02
C GLY A 137 23.81 22.68 -19.06
N LEU A 138 24.13 22.63 -17.76
CA LEU A 138 23.51 23.50 -16.73
C LEU A 138 23.67 24.99 -17.04
N THR A 139 24.79 25.40 -17.63
CA THR A 139 25.06 26.80 -18.02
C THR A 139 24.31 27.25 -19.28
N LEU A 140 23.59 26.35 -19.96
CA LEU A 140 22.83 26.64 -21.19
C LEU A 140 21.34 26.90 -20.92
N ILE A 141 20.90 26.73 -19.67
CA ILE A 141 19.51 26.90 -19.22
C ILE A 141 19.42 27.93 -18.09
N ASN A 142 18.22 28.39 -17.80
CA ASN A 142 17.96 29.43 -16.81
C ASN A 142 16.59 29.19 -16.11
N PRO A 143 16.52 28.20 -15.20
CA PRO A 143 15.28 27.75 -14.57
C PRO A 143 14.77 28.73 -13.51
N THR A 144 13.44 28.82 -13.39
CA THR A 144 12.76 29.56 -12.32
C THR A 144 12.70 28.79 -11.00
N ARG A 145 12.71 27.45 -11.07
CA ARG A 145 12.65 26.54 -9.93
C ARG A 145 13.70 25.44 -10.02
N LEU A 146 14.47 25.26 -8.95
CA LEU A 146 15.38 24.14 -8.75
C LEU A 146 14.82 23.20 -7.69
N ILE A 147 14.59 21.94 -8.03
CA ILE A 147 14.23 20.87 -7.10
C ILE A 147 15.41 19.90 -7.00
N LEU A 148 15.91 19.67 -5.80
CA LEU A 148 16.95 18.68 -5.57
C LEU A 148 16.37 17.49 -4.81
N ARG A 149 16.83 16.29 -5.16
CA ARG A 149 16.59 15.05 -4.41
C ARG A 149 17.91 14.42 -4.04
N ASP A 150 18.12 14.16 -2.76
CA ASP A 150 19.28 13.46 -2.24
C ASP A 150 18.82 12.30 -1.36
N GLU A 151 19.59 11.21 -1.30
CA GLU A 151 19.27 10.08 -0.42
C GLU A 151 19.75 10.37 1.01
N ARG A 152 19.11 9.72 1.99
CA ARG A 152 19.47 9.87 3.42
C ARG A 152 20.94 9.56 3.70
N LYS A 153 21.56 8.71 2.87
CA LYS A 153 23.00 8.43 2.89
C LYS A 153 23.64 9.10 1.67
N GLN A 154 24.15 10.31 1.86
CA GLN A 154 24.79 11.07 0.79
C GLN A 154 25.94 10.30 0.16
N LEU A 155 25.91 10.18 -1.17
CA LEU A 155 26.99 9.59 -1.95
C LEU A 155 28.05 10.67 -2.19
N LEU A 156 29.04 10.73 -1.30
CA LEU A 156 30.21 11.60 -1.44
C LEU A 156 31.27 10.89 -2.31
N ASN A 157 31.17 11.09 -3.63
CA ASN A 157 32.15 10.61 -4.61
C ASN A 157 32.51 11.72 -5.61
N LYS A 158 33.61 11.53 -6.35
CA LYS A 158 34.16 12.51 -7.30
C LYS A 158 33.12 13.05 -8.30
N MET A 159 32.24 12.20 -8.82
CA MET A 159 31.24 12.59 -9.83
C MET A 159 30.11 13.40 -9.21
N SER A 160 29.65 13.00 -8.03
CA SER A 160 28.66 13.77 -7.29
C SER A 160 29.20 15.12 -6.80
N SER A 161 30.47 15.19 -6.39
CA SER A 161 31.14 16.47 -6.07
C SER A 161 31.28 17.35 -7.30
N LYS A 162 31.72 16.80 -8.45
CA LYS A 162 31.80 17.52 -9.73
C LYS A 162 30.46 18.14 -10.14
N LEU A 163 29.35 17.42 -9.94
CA LEU A 163 28.00 17.95 -10.16
C LEU A 163 27.62 19.03 -9.16
N THR A 164 27.93 18.85 -7.87
CA THR A 164 27.72 19.88 -6.84
C THR A 164 28.47 21.17 -7.18
N ASP A 165 29.74 21.07 -7.55
CA ASP A 165 30.59 22.23 -7.85
C ASP A 165 30.15 22.92 -9.16
N ALA A 166 29.71 22.16 -10.18
CA ALA A 166 29.12 22.72 -11.39
C ALA A 166 27.80 23.47 -11.12
N LEU A 167 26.92 22.93 -10.27
CA LEU A 167 25.70 23.63 -9.82
C LEU A 167 26.05 24.91 -9.07
N VAL A 168 26.99 24.84 -8.11
CA VAL A 168 27.46 26.00 -7.35
C VAL A 168 28.02 27.10 -8.24
N ALA A 169 28.77 26.76 -9.29
CA ALA A 169 29.30 27.72 -10.27
C ALA A 169 28.25 28.27 -11.24
N THR A 170 27.11 27.59 -11.40
CA THR A 170 26.05 27.96 -12.35
C THR A 170 24.92 28.77 -11.70
N ILE A 171 24.53 28.44 -10.46
CA ILE A 171 23.44 29.12 -9.73
C ILE A 171 23.50 30.67 -9.80
N PRO A 172 24.66 31.34 -9.65
CA PRO A 172 24.74 32.80 -9.73
C PRO A 172 24.43 33.38 -11.13
N LYS A 173 24.43 32.54 -12.17
CA LYS A 173 24.10 32.90 -13.56
C LYS A 173 22.61 32.67 -13.89
N TRP A 174 21.87 31.95 -13.03
CA TRP A 174 20.44 31.71 -13.21
C TRP A 174 19.64 32.88 -12.63
N ASP A 175 19.56 33.95 -13.41
CA ASP A 175 18.93 35.20 -13.02
C ASP A 175 17.42 35.08 -12.77
N ARG A 176 16.78 34.01 -13.27
CA ARG A 176 15.36 33.68 -13.06
C ARG A 176 15.08 32.81 -11.82
N LEU A 177 16.09 32.25 -11.16
CA LEU A 177 15.89 31.29 -10.07
C LEU A 177 15.31 31.96 -8.81
N VAL A 178 14.02 31.72 -8.54
CA VAL A 178 13.29 32.29 -7.40
C VAL A 178 12.66 31.25 -6.47
N VAL A 179 12.63 29.97 -6.87
CA VAL A 179 12.10 28.85 -6.05
C VAL A 179 13.14 27.74 -5.87
N PHE A 180 13.29 27.24 -4.64
CA PHE A 180 14.18 26.13 -4.31
C PHE A 180 13.47 25.07 -3.45
N ASP A 181 13.53 23.80 -3.86
CA ASP A 181 13.03 22.67 -3.10
C ASP A 181 14.21 21.85 -2.54
N CYS A 182 14.39 21.94 -1.23
CA CYS A 182 15.54 21.43 -0.50
C CYS A 182 15.27 19.98 -0.03
N PRO A 183 16.14 19.00 -0.35
CA PRO A 183 16.00 17.62 0.12
C PRO A 183 16.58 17.39 1.52
N TYR A 184 17.36 18.34 2.03
CA TYR A 184 18.21 18.13 3.19
C TYR A 184 17.42 18.28 4.49
N ILE A 185 17.44 17.23 5.31
CA ILE A 185 16.94 17.27 6.69
C ILE A 185 18.01 17.84 7.63
N TYR A 186 19.28 17.55 7.36
CA TYR A 186 20.44 17.93 8.16
C TYR A 186 21.46 18.71 7.32
N GLN A 187 22.24 19.58 7.97
CA GLN A 187 23.36 20.27 7.33
C GLN A 187 24.39 19.25 6.80
N SER A 188 24.97 19.57 5.64
CA SER A 188 26.01 18.78 5.00
C SER A 188 26.86 19.69 4.11
N ILE A 189 28.09 19.27 3.81
CA ILE A 189 29.03 20.03 2.95
C ILE A 189 28.39 20.35 1.58
N ARG A 190 27.61 19.42 1.02
CA ARG A 190 26.87 19.63 -0.24
C ARG A 190 25.77 20.68 -0.09
N ALA A 191 24.95 20.57 0.96
CA ALA A 191 23.86 21.51 1.22
C ALA A 191 24.42 22.93 1.44
N GLU A 192 25.41 23.07 2.30
CA GLU A 192 26.10 24.32 2.63
C GLU A 192 26.68 25.00 1.39
N LYS A 193 27.43 24.26 0.55
CA LYS A 193 27.94 24.76 -0.74
C LYS A 193 26.83 25.33 -1.63
N ILE A 194 25.72 24.59 -1.78
CA ILE A 194 24.60 24.98 -2.65
C ILE A 194 23.86 26.20 -2.07
N LEU A 195 23.54 26.18 -0.77
CA LEU A 195 22.85 27.26 -0.08
C LEU A 195 23.66 28.56 -0.11
N ARG A 196 24.98 28.51 0.07
CA ARG A 196 25.83 29.71 -0.07
C ARG A 196 25.86 30.28 -1.48
N SER A 197 25.73 29.44 -2.51
CA SER A 197 25.61 29.93 -3.88
C SER A 197 24.24 30.59 -4.13
N LEU A 198 23.17 30.00 -3.59
CA LEU A 198 21.83 30.60 -3.60
C LEU A 198 21.81 31.93 -2.83
N ALA A 199 22.41 32.01 -1.65
CA ALA A 199 22.52 33.22 -0.84
C ALA A 199 23.21 34.37 -1.60
N LYS A 200 24.30 34.06 -2.33
CA LYS A 200 25.00 35.02 -3.19
C LYS A 200 24.16 35.55 -4.36
N SER A 201 23.16 34.80 -4.81
CA SER A 201 22.27 35.24 -5.89
C SER A 201 21.25 36.30 -5.45
N GLN A 202 20.90 36.34 -4.16
CA GLN A 202 19.93 37.25 -3.54
C GLN A 202 18.55 37.34 -4.24
N ARG A 203 18.14 36.29 -4.97
CA ARG A 203 16.88 36.26 -5.76
C ARG A 203 15.79 35.35 -5.19
N LEU A 204 16.12 34.53 -4.19
CA LEU A 204 15.22 33.47 -3.75
C LEU A 204 14.02 34.02 -2.99
N HIS A 205 12.81 33.68 -3.44
CA HIS A 205 11.53 34.09 -2.84
C HIS A 205 10.86 32.95 -2.06
N THR A 206 10.94 31.72 -2.55
CA THR A 206 10.22 30.57 -1.98
C THR A 206 11.14 29.38 -1.77
N ILE A 207 11.10 28.82 -0.55
CA ILE A 207 11.79 27.58 -0.20
C ILE A 207 10.76 26.50 0.15
N PHE A 208 11.00 25.27 -0.29
CA PHE A 208 10.34 24.07 0.24
C PHE A 208 11.35 23.25 1.07
N LEU A 209 10.95 22.84 2.26
CA LEU A 209 11.74 22.05 3.21
C LEU A 209 11.03 20.72 3.51
N PRO A 210 11.76 19.63 3.78
CA PRO A 210 11.16 18.33 3.99
C PRO A 210 10.58 18.18 5.42
N LYS A 211 11.19 18.84 6.41
CA LYS A 211 10.87 18.77 7.84
C LYS A 211 11.16 20.10 8.54
N ALA A 212 10.44 20.37 9.64
CA ALA A 212 10.65 21.57 10.48
C ALA A 212 12.09 21.72 11.00
N GLY A 213 12.76 20.62 11.37
CA GLY A 213 14.16 20.66 11.82
C GLY A 213 15.18 21.16 10.78
N ALA A 214 14.79 21.26 9.50
CA ALA A 214 15.65 21.88 8.48
C ALA A 214 15.60 23.42 8.48
N VAL A 215 14.57 24.03 9.09
CA VAL A 215 14.31 25.47 9.03
C VAL A 215 15.49 26.27 9.60
N ALA A 216 15.99 25.92 10.78
CA ALA A 216 16.96 26.74 11.52
C ALA A 216 18.27 26.97 10.74
N TRP A 217 18.87 25.89 10.23
CA TRP A 217 20.17 25.96 9.55
C TRP A 217 20.04 26.44 8.10
N VAL A 218 18.91 26.19 7.42
CA VAL A 218 18.66 26.78 6.08
C VAL A 218 18.39 28.28 6.18
N TRP A 219 17.65 28.73 7.20
CA TRP A 219 17.41 30.15 7.47
C TRP A 219 18.72 30.91 7.72
N LEU A 220 19.64 30.34 8.50
CA LEU A 220 20.94 30.96 8.79
C LEU A 220 21.74 31.30 7.51
N GLU A 221 21.74 30.41 6.53
CA GLU A 221 22.46 30.59 5.25
C GLU A 221 21.66 31.47 4.25
N LEU A 222 20.32 31.47 4.28
CA LEU A 222 19.47 32.13 3.28
C LEU A 222 18.74 33.41 3.73
N LYS A 223 18.87 33.85 4.99
CA LYS A 223 18.24 35.08 5.52
C LYS A 223 18.58 36.39 4.77
N THR A 224 19.61 36.37 3.93
CA THR A 224 19.99 37.50 3.06
C THR A 224 19.24 37.53 1.73
N CYS A 225 18.45 36.49 1.42
CA CYS A 225 17.56 36.48 0.26
C CYS A 225 16.20 37.14 0.58
N PRO A 226 15.48 37.69 -0.41
CA PRO A 226 14.16 38.30 -0.27
C PRO A 226 13.04 37.25 -0.07
N LEU A 227 13.20 36.38 0.91
CA LEU A 227 12.29 35.26 1.18
C LEU A 227 10.89 35.75 1.55
N ARG A 228 9.87 35.20 0.88
CA ARG A 228 8.45 35.47 1.09
C ARG A 228 7.73 34.29 1.74
N THR A 229 8.10 33.06 1.38
CA THR A 229 7.49 31.83 1.93
C THR A 229 8.50 30.69 2.13
N ILE A 230 8.36 29.98 3.25
CA ILE A 230 9.11 28.76 3.58
C ILE A 230 8.08 27.66 3.88
N HIS A 231 7.86 26.78 2.90
CA HIS A 231 6.90 25.70 2.99
C HIS A 231 7.55 24.47 3.64
N VAL A 232 7.00 23.99 4.77
CA VAL A 232 7.55 22.85 5.50
C VAL A 232 6.67 21.62 5.29
N LYS A 233 7.07 20.71 4.38
CA LYS A 233 6.27 19.56 3.94
C LYS A 233 5.83 18.62 5.08
N GLN A 234 6.57 18.53 6.19
CA GLN A 234 6.21 17.71 7.36
C GLN A 234 6.38 18.49 8.67
N ALA A 235 5.27 18.76 9.35
CA ALA A 235 5.23 19.64 10.52
C ALA A 235 5.22 18.93 11.88
N ARG A 236 4.89 17.62 11.93
CA ARG A 236 4.33 16.96 13.13
C ARG A 236 5.24 16.75 14.36
N GLU A 237 6.53 17.00 14.29
CA GLU A 237 7.49 16.43 15.27
C GLU A 237 8.36 17.46 16.03
N PHE A 238 8.42 18.74 15.64
CA PHE A 238 9.53 19.63 16.05
C PHE A 238 9.21 21.13 16.22
N TYR A 239 7.95 21.52 16.51
CA TYR A 239 7.58 22.94 16.68
C TYR A 239 8.40 23.66 17.76
N ASP A 240 8.64 22.99 18.90
CA ASP A 240 9.37 23.55 20.06
C ASP A 240 10.87 23.81 19.78
N SER A 241 11.37 23.41 18.61
CA SER A 241 12.77 23.60 18.18
C SER A 241 12.94 24.60 17.03
N LEU A 242 11.86 25.29 16.63
CA LEU A 242 11.95 26.37 15.65
C LEU A 242 12.67 27.60 16.25
N PRO A 243 13.51 28.32 15.49
CA PRO A 243 14.14 29.53 15.99
C PRO A 243 13.11 30.59 16.39
N SER A 244 13.35 31.27 17.51
CA SER A 244 12.57 32.42 17.99
C SER A 244 12.82 33.71 17.18
N ASP A 245 13.28 33.59 15.94
CA ASP A 245 13.53 34.72 15.05
C ASP A 245 12.20 35.32 14.57
N ALA A 246 11.92 36.56 14.96
CA ALA A 246 10.68 37.25 14.63
C ALA A 246 10.48 37.46 13.11
N ALA A 247 11.56 37.54 12.33
CA ALA A 247 11.48 37.67 10.87
C ALA A 247 11.14 36.34 10.17
N LEU A 248 11.45 35.20 10.80
CA LEU A 248 11.22 33.87 10.24
C LEU A 248 9.75 33.44 10.35
N GLN A 249 9.09 33.69 11.48
CA GLN A 249 7.76 33.16 11.79
C GLN A 249 6.68 33.51 10.73
N PRO A 250 6.58 34.75 10.19
CA PRO A 250 5.59 35.09 9.16
C PRO A 250 5.76 34.31 7.84
N LEU A 251 6.99 33.91 7.54
CA LEU A 251 7.37 33.22 6.30
C LEU A 251 6.99 31.73 6.32
N LEU A 252 6.91 31.13 7.51
CA LEU A 252 6.65 29.70 7.65
C LEU A 252 5.22 29.34 7.24
N LYS A 253 5.10 28.37 6.34
CA LYS A 253 3.83 27.77 5.89
C LYS A 253 3.89 26.26 6.12
N PHE A 254 3.11 25.78 7.08
CA PHE A 254 2.93 24.36 7.34
C PHE A 254 1.67 23.86 6.61
N PRO A 255 1.65 22.61 6.11
CA PRO A 255 0.40 22.01 5.63
C PRO A 255 -0.60 22.00 6.78
N THR A 256 -1.70 22.72 6.60
CA THR A 256 -2.81 22.75 7.55
C THR A 256 -3.28 21.32 7.78
N ALA A 257 -3.62 20.91 9.01
CA ALA A 257 -3.98 19.52 9.30
C ALA A 257 -5.26 19.03 8.57
N ALA A 258 -6.04 19.95 7.99
CA ALA A 258 -7.16 19.67 7.08
C ALA A 258 -6.75 19.48 5.60
N GLN A 259 -5.49 19.75 5.27
CA GLN A 259 -4.84 19.60 3.96
C GLN A 259 -3.72 18.53 4.00
N GLU A 260 -3.92 17.42 4.74
CA GLU A 260 -3.59 16.16 4.06
C GLU A 260 -4.45 16.17 2.79
N PRO A 261 -3.89 16.00 1.58
CA PRO A 261 -4.73 15.90 0.39
C PRO A 261 -5.57 14.64 0.54
N ALA A 262 -6.79 14.82 1.06
CA ALA A 262 -7.93 14.17 0.47
C ALA A 262 -7.72 14.34 -1.03
N VAL A 263 -7.57 13.22 -1.74
CA VAL A 263 -7.56 13.22 -3.19
C VAL A 263 -8.74 14.09 -3.57
N LYS A 264 -8.48 15.24 -4.20
CA LYS A 264 -9.53 16.03 -4.80
C LYS A 264 -10.05 15.18 -5.94
N VAL A 265 -10.98 14.28 -5.59
CA VAL A 265 -12.11 14.01 -6.44
C VAL A 265 -12.68 15.40 -6.68
N ASP A 266 -12.54 15.89 -7.92
CA ASP A 266 -13.14 17.14 -8.32
C ASP A 266 -14.65 16.91 -8.31
N VAL A 267 -15.23 17.06 -7.11
CA VAL A 267 -16.67 17.10 -6.91
C VAL A 267 -17.11 18.33 -7.70
N PRO A 268 -17.91 18.17 -8.77
CA PRO A 268 -18.35 19.31 -9.57
C PRO A 268 -19.04 20.30 -8.65
N ASP A 269 -18.70 21.58 -8.76
CA ASP A 269 -19.33 22.66 -7.99
C ASP A 269 -20.84 22.61 -8.24
N LEU A 270 -21.56 22.08 -7.26
CA LEU A 270 -23.02 22.04 -7.27
C LEU A 270 -23.49 23.49 -7.17
N ALA A 271 -23.98 24.02 -8.29
CA ALA A 271 -24.48 25.39 -8.37
C ALA A 271 -25.44 25.67 -7.20
N PRO A 272 -25.26 26.77 -6.46
CA PRO A 272 -26.08 27.05 -5.29
C PRO A 272 -27.56 27.14 -5.68
N SER A 273 -28.44 26.59 -4.84
CA SER A 273 -29.89 26.67 -5.03
C SER A 273 -30.32 28.10 -5.28
N LEU A 274 -31.01 28.34 -6.41
CA LEU A 274 -31.56 29.66 -6.78
C LEU A 274 -32.60 30.19 -5.77
N ASN A 275 -33.09 29.34 -4.87
CA ASN A 275 -33.97 29.73 -3.77
C ASN A 275 -33.26 29.50 -2.41
N PRO A 276 -32.91 30.56 -1.67
CA PRO A 276 -32.27 30.46 -0.35
C PRO A 276 -33.22 29.99 0.76
N SER A 277 -34.53 29.96 0.51
CA SER A 277 -35.56 29.43 1.42
C SER A 277 -35.97 27.99 1.08
N PHE A 278 -35.32 27.33 0.10
CA PHE A 278 -35.59 25.93 -0.22
C PHE A 278 -35.11 25.02 0.91
N VAL A 279 -36.05 24.47 1.67
CA VAL A 279 -35.80 23.39 2.63
C VAL A 279 -36.12 22.06 1.91
N PRO A 280 -35.12 21.21 1.61
CA PRO A 280 -35.35 19.94 0.94
C PRO A 280 -36.38 19.09 1.68
N MET A 281 -37.36 18.55 0.94
CA MET A 281 -38.42 17.66 1.47
C MET A 281 -39.36 18.29 2.53
N GLN A 282 -39.47 19.62 2.63
CA GLN A 282 -40.37 20.28 3.60
C GLN A 282 -41.85 19.85 3.50
N SER A 283 -42.31 19.49 2.30
CA SER A 283 -43.67 18.99 2.02
C SER A 283 -43.82 17.47 2.08
N ALA A 284 -42.74 16.72 2.32
CA ALA A 284 -42.80 15.27 2.38
C ALA A 284 -43.42 14.80 3.71
N ALA A 285 -44.17 13.69 3.65
CA ALA A 285 -44.61 13.01 4.86
C ALA A 285 -43.38 12.54 5.68
N LYS A 286 -43.52 12.55 7.02
CA LYS A 286 -42.40 12.35 7.95
C LYS A 286 -41.72 10.98 7.76
N ASP A 287 -42.50 9.94 7.52
CA ASP A 287 -42.05 8.59 7.21
C ASP A 287 -41.23 8.53 5.92
N VAL A 288 -41.69 9.20 4.85
CA VAL A 288 -40.98 9.32 3.57
C VAL A 288 -39.65 10.06 3.76
N TYR A 289 -39.66 11.20 4.47
CA TYR A 289 -38.45 11.94 4.84
C TYR A 289 -37.46 11.06 5.62
N GLU A 290 -37.94 10.32 6.63
CA GLU A 290 -37.10 9.47 7.47
C GLU A 290 -36.54 8.27 6.69
N LEU A 291 -37.30 7.67 5.77
CA LEU A 291 -36.83 6.60 4.90
C LEU A 291 -35.73 7.08 3.94
N ILE A 292 -35.91 8.26 3.34
CA ILE A 292 -34.90 8.89 2.46
C ILE A 292 -33.64 9.24 3.27
N CYS A 293 -33.77 9.86 4.44
CA CYS A 293 -32.64 10.17 5.31
C CYS A 293 -31.90 8.91 5.78
N ALA A 294 -32.62 7.85 6.15
CA ALA A 294 -32.01 6.56 6.49
C ALA A 294 -31.24 5.97 5.30
N ARG A 295 -31.78 6.06 4.08
CA ARG A 295 -31.09 5.58 2.86
C ARG A 295 -29.85 6.41 2.51
N ILE A 296 -29.89 7.74 2.70
CA ILE A 296 -28.73 8.62 2.55
C ILE A 296 -27.65 8.27 3.59
N LEU A 297 -28.04 8.12 4.87
CA LEU A 297 -27.13 7.75 5.95
C LEU A 297 -26.57 6.34 5.77
N TYR A 298 -27.36 5.40 5.24
CA TYR A 298 -26.89 4.09 4.82
C TYR A 298 -25.75 4.25 3.79
N PHE A 299 -25.93 4.98 2.69
CA PHE A 299 -24.84 5.12 1.70
C PHE A 299 -23.62 5.88 2.27
N ALA A 300 -23.84 6.98 2.99
CA ALA A 300 -22.77 7.79 3.58
C ALA A 300 -21.99 7.09 4.72
N MET A 301 -22.54 6.04 5.32
CA MET A 301 -21.89 5.26 6.39
C MET A 301 -21.56 3.81 5.99
N SER A 302 -22.10 3.29 4.89
CA SER A 302 -21.84 1.92 4.41
C SER A 302 -20.75 1.85 3.36
N GLU A 303 -19.96 2.92 3.17
CA GLU A 303 -18.69 2.84 2.45
C GLU A 303 -17.92 1.60 2.91
N SER A 304 -17.66 0.71 1.96
CA SER A 304 -17.12 -0.62 2.15
C SER A 304 -15.90 -0.56 3.06
N VAL A 305 -15.91 -1.35 4.16
CA VAL A 305 -14.77 -1.47 5.06
C VAL A 305 -13.54 -1.82 4.22
N PRO A 306 -12.53 -0.93 4.07
CA PRO A 306 -11.49 -1.15 3.08
C PRO A 306 -10.73 -2.45 3.36
N ASP A 307 -10.53 -3.26 2.32
CA ASP A 307 -9.81 -4.51 2.42
C ASP A 307 -8.35 -4.25 2.85
N GLY A 308 -8.08 -4.63 4.10
CA GLY A 308 -6.78 -4.67 4.76
C GLY A 308 -5.95 -3.39 4.92
N SER A 309 -6.14 -2.36 4.10
CA SER A 309 -5.05 -1.40 3.79
C SER A 309 -5.14 -0.03 4.46
N SER A 310 -6.33 0.46 4.85
CA SER A 310 -6.50 1.78 5.48
C SER A 310 -7.46 1.74 6.68
N LEU A 311 -6.90 1.84 7.89
CA LEU A 311 -7.67 1.95 9.15
C LEU A 311 -8.24 3.36 9.41
N LYS A 312 -8.23 4.25 8.40
CA LYS A 312 -8.94 5.53 8.46
C LYS A 312 -10.43 5.27 8.29
N VAL A 313 -11.10 4.81 9.36
CA VAL A 313 -12.57 4.83 9.45
C VAL A 313 -13.02 6.26 9.10
N PRO A 314 -13.93 6.45 8.12
CA PRO A 314 -14.42 7.78 7.76
C PRO A 314 -14.94 8.52 9.00
N LYS A 315 -14.83 9.85 9.02
CA LYS A 315 -15.42 10.66 10.10
C LYS A 315 -16.95 10.64 9.96
N ARG A 316 -17.59 9.56 10.43
CA ARG A 316 -19.05 9.34 10.40
C ARG A 316 -19.78 10.10 11.51
N LEU A 317 -19.10 10.40 12.62
CA LEU A 317 -19.70 11.07 13.79
C LEU A 317 -20.34 12.44 13.45
N PRO A 318 -19.73 13.35 12.65
CA PRO A 318 -20.36 14.61 12.25
C PRO A 318 -21.75 14.44 11.63
N LEU A 319 -22.02 13.36 10.88
CA LEU A 319 -23.35 13.10 10.31
C LEU A 319 -24.41 12.89 11.40
N LEU A 320 -24.06 12.19 12.49
CA LEU A 320 -24.96 12.01 13.64
C LEU A 320 -25.22 13.32 14.41
N LEU A 321 -24.36 14.32 14.25
CA LEU A 321 -24.45 15.61 14.93
C LEU A 321 -25.25 16.66 14.13
N VAL A 322 -25.69 16.36 12.90
CA VAL A 322 -26.47 17.28 12.05
C VAL A 322 -27.84 17.59 12.64
N SER A 323 -28.56 16.57 13.15
CA SER A 323 -29.89 16.74 13.73
C SER A 323 -30.30 15.56 14.61
N LYS A 324 -31.34 15.72 15.43
CA LYS A 324 -31.94 14.63 16.22
C LYS A 324 -32.45 13.47 15.33
N ALA A 325 -32.95 13.78 14.14
CA ALA A 325 -33.37 12.77 13.16
C ALA A 325 -32.16 11.99 12.63
N PHE A 326 -31.10 12.68 12.22
CA PHE A 326 -29.86 12.05 11.75
C PHE A 326 -29.18 11.22 12.84
N HIS A 327 -29.19 11.67 14.10
CA HIS A 327 -28.73 10.87 15.23
C HIS A 327 -29.51 9.56 15.36
N ARG A 328 -30.86 9.61 15.34
CA ARG A 328 -31.71 8.42 15.51
C ARG A 328 -31.60 7.45 14.34
N LEU A 329 -31.69 7.95 13.11
CA LEU A 329 -31.66 7.14 11.87
C LEU A 329 -30.25 6.64 11.53
N GLY A 330 -29.21 7.40 11.89
CA GLY A 330 -27.83 7.05 11.62
C GLY A 330 -27.20 6.10 12.64
N LEU A 331 -27.75 5.98 13.85
CA LEU A 331 -27.17 5.13 14.91
C LEU A 331 -27.02 3.65 14.50
N PRO A 332 -28.01 3.00 13.85
CA PRO A 332 -27.84 1.67 13.26
C PRO A 332 -26.66 1.57 12.31
N HIS A 333 -26.56 2.50 11.35
CA HIS A 333 -25.51 2.51 10.33
C HIS A 333 -24.12 2.83 10.89
N TYR A 334 -24.06 3.64 11.96
CA TYR A 334 -22.83 3.97 12.66
C TYR A 334 -22.25 2.76 13.42
N TYR A 335 -23.09 1.99 14.11
CA TYR A 335 -22.66 0.80 14.88
C TYR A 335 -22.67 -0.50 14.06
N ALA A 336 -23.23 -0.50 12.85
CA ALA A 336 -23.23 -1.67 11.95
C ALA A 336 -21.83 -2.26 11.74
N HIS A 337 -20.79 -1.43 11.73
CA HIS A 337 -19.39 -1.87 11.66
C HIS A 337 -18.60 -1.22 12.80
N THR A 338 -18.57 -1.89 13.96
CA THR A 338 -17.95 -1.38 15.19
C THR A 338 -16.49 -1.80 15.30
N LEU A 339 -15.60 -0.83 15.52
CA LEU A 339 -14.15 -1.03 15.64
C LEU A 339 -13.68 -0.82 17.09
N LEU A 340 -13.35 -1.92 17.78
CA LEU A 340 -12.84 -1.94 19.15
C LEU A 340 -11.32 -1.70 19.14
N LYS A 341 -10.90 -0.44 19.26
CA LYS A 341 -9.49 -0.03 19.12
C LYS A 341 -8.59 -0.37 20.32
N ASN A 342 -9.17 -0.66 21.48
CA ASN A 342 -8.48 -1.02 22.72
C ASN A 342 -9.48 -1.72 23.66
N THR A 343 -8.99 -2.31 24.76
CA THR A 343 -9.80 -2.95 25.81
C THR A 343 -10.90 -2.03 26.32
N LEU A 344 -10.57 -0.77 26.64
CA LEU A 344 -11.52 0.26 27.09
C LEU A 344 -12.66 0.58 26.10
N ALA A 345 -12.59 0.14 24.85
CA ALA A 345 -13.71 0.25 23.89
C ALA A 345 -14.81 -0.77 24.18
N VAL A 346 -14.48 -1.94 24.74
CA VAL A 346 -15.43 -3.01 25.10
C VAL A 346 -16.46 -2.53 26.13
N PRO A 347 -16.10 -2.05 27.35
CA PRO A 347 -17.09 -1.61 28.34
C PRO A 347 -17.90 -0.41 27.83
N LYS A 348 -17.30 0.49 27.04
CA LYS A 348 -18.01 1.61 26.42
C LYS A 348 -19.06 1.13 25.42
N PHE A 349 -18.72 0.17 24.56
CA PHE A 349 -19.67 -0.39 23.61
C PHE A 349 -20.75 -1.23 24.30
N ALA A 350 -20.38 -2.04 25.30
CA ALA A 350 -21.34 -2.76 26.14
C ALA A 350 -22.30 -1.81 26.87
N SER A 351 -21.84 -0.64 27.32
CA SER A 351 -22.68 0.42 27.90
C SER A 351 -23.61 1.03 26.85
N VAL A 352 -23.15 1.25 25.61
CA VAL A 352 -24.00 1.68 24.49
C VAL A 352 -25.11 0.67 24.20
N LEU A 353 -24.80 -0.64 24.13
CA LEU A 353 -25.81 -1.67 23.90
C LEU A 353 -26.80 -1.78 25.07
N SER A 354 -26.34 -1.66 26.31
CA SER A 354 -27.24 -1.61 27.48
C SER A 354 -28.13 -0.36 27.50
N LYS A 355 -27.64 0.80 27.03
CA LYS A 355 -28.41 2.05 26.96
C LYS A 355 -29.35 2.11 25.76
N TYR A 356 -29.00 1.45 24.66
CA TYR A 356 -29.76 1.42 23.41
C TYR A 356 -29.88 -0.02 22.87
N PRO A 357 -30.67 -0.92 23.52
CA PRO A 357 -30.73 -2.34 23.14
C PRO A 357 -31.15 -2.58 21.69
N TRP A 358 -32.00 -1.71 21.13
CA TRP A 358 -32.42 -1.72 19.73
C TRP A 358 -31.28 -1.52 18.71
N VAL A 359 -30.09 -1.08 19.14
CA VAL A 359 -28.90 -0.99 18.28
C VAL A 359 -28.25 -2.36 18.09
N ALA A 360 -28.37 -3.29 19.04
CA ALA A 360 -27.67 -4.57 19.01
C ALA A 360 -28.03 -5.45 17.78
N PRO A 361 -29.31 -5.56 17.35
CA PRO A 361 -29.69 -6.24 16.10
C PRO A 361 -29.27 -5.52 14.80
N HIS A 362 -28.61 -4.38 14.89
CA HIS A 362 -28.04 -3.68 13.73
C HIS A 362 -26.52 -3.86 13.60
N VAL A 363 -25.84 -4.41 14.61
CA VAL A 363 -24.39 -4.67 14.59
C VAL A 363 -24.11 -5.84 13.65
N ARG A 364 -23.52 -5.55 12.48
CA ARG A 364 -23.16 -6.54 11.45
C ARG A 364 -21.71 -6.99 11.53
N SER A 365 -20.81 -6.15 12.03
CA SER A 365 -19.39 -6.45 12.11
C SER A 365 -18.79 -5.91 13.40
N LEU A 366 -18.05 -6.77 14.10
CA LEU A 366 -17.26 -6.41 15.27
C LEU A 366 -15.78 -6.69 15.00
N GLU A 367 -14.97 -5.64 14.91
CA GLU A 367 -13.54 -5.76 14.60
C GLU A 367 -12.67 -5.20 15.75
N GLY A 368 -11.80 -6.02 16.31
CA GLY A 368 -10.76 -5.58 17.24
C GLY A 368 -9.53 -5.04 16.51
N VAL A 369 -8.82 -4.06 17.09
CA VAL A 369 -7.50 -3.62 16.61
C VAL A 369 -6.46 -3.87 17.68
N ALA A 370 -5.56 -4.82 17.42
CA ALA A 370 -4.33 -4.95 18.20
C ALA A 370 -3.38 -3.78 17.86
N ASP A 371 -3.29 -2.76 18.71
CA ASP A 371 -2.36 -1.63 18.52
C ASP A 371 -1.03 -1.87 19.27
N PRO A 372 0.07 -2.22 18.59
CA PRO A 372 1.34 -2.50 19.25
C PRO A 372 2.04 -1.27 19.84
N VAL A 373 1.55 -0.05 19.56
CA VAL A 373 2.20 1.21 19.92
C VAL A 373 2.06 1.56 21.42
N TRP A 374 1.09 0.97 22.12
CA TRP A 374 0.80 1.28 23.54
C TRP A 374 1.51 0.35 24.54
N GLY A 375 2.44 -0.47 24.07
CA GLY A 375 3.30 -1.31 24.91
C GLY A 375 4.53 -0.57 25.43
N ASP A 376 4.36 0.43 26.31
CA ASP A 376 5.43 0.67 27.28
C ASP A 376 5.55 -0.61 28.13
N LYS A 377 6.76 -1.20 28.15
CA LYS A 377 7.01 -2.48 28.83
C LYS A 377 6.65 -2.44 30.31
N LYS A 378 6.59 -1.24 30.93
CA LYS A 378 6.18 -1.07 32.33
C LYS A 378 4.68 -1.20 32.56
N SER A 379 3.82 -0.91 31.59
CA SER A 379 2.35 -0.97 31.75
C SER A 379 1.77 -2.37 31.51
N ALA A 380 2.50 -3.27 30.86
CA ALA A 380 2.03 -4.62 30.54
C ALA A 380 1.88 -5.54 31.77
N LEU A 381 2.58 -5.25 32.88
CA LEU A 381 2.53 -6.06 34.11
C LEU A 381 1.31 -5.75 35.00
N THR A 382 0.73 -4.56 34.90
CA THR A 382 -0.42 -4.14 35.73
C THR A 382 -1.78 -4.57 35.16
N LEU A 383 -1.85 -4.89 33.87
CA LEU A 383 -3.10 -5.19 33.15
C LEU A 383 -3.61 -6.62 33.33
N VAL A 384 -2.83 -7.54 33.91
CA VAL A 384 -3.15 -8.97 33.95
C VAL A 384 -4.39 -9.28 34.83
N SER A 385 -4.70 -8.44 35.82
CA SER A 385 -5.87 -8.61 36.70
C SER A 385 -7.18 -8.05 36.13
N GLU A 386 -7.14 -7.08 35.20
CA GLU A 386 -8.34 -6.48 34.59
C GLU A 386 -8.94 -7.34 33.45
N VAL A 387 -8.16 -8.30 32.92
CA VAL A 387 -8.53 -9.15 31.77
C VAL A 387 -9.78 -10.00 32.00
N SER A 388 -10.11 -10.38 33.25
CA SER A 388 -11.27 -11.21 33.55
C SER A 388 -12.60 -10.48 33.31
N THR A 389 -12.70 -9.22 33.73
CA THR A 389 -13.89 -8.37 33.55
C THR A 389 -14.21 -8.14 32.08
N ASP A 390 -13.18 -7.96 31.24
CA ASP A 390 -13.35 -7.78 29.79
C ASP A 390 -13.95 -9.03 29.11
N ARG A 391 -13.60 -10.25 29.54
CA ARG A 391 -14.13 -11.48 28.93
C ARG A 391 -15.64 -11.61 29.08
N ALA A 392 -16.17 -11.38 30.29
CA ALA A 392 -17.60 -11.44 30.55
C ALA A 392 -18.37 -10.33 29.79
N LEU A 393 -17.76 -9.16 29.64
CA LEU A 393 -18.32 -8.07 28.83
C LEU A 393 -18.33 -8.40 27.33
N ILE A 394 -17.28 -9.03 26.79
CA ILE A 394 -17.24 -9.50 25.39
C ILE A 394 -18.33 -10.56 25.18
N ALA A 395 -18.45 -11.54 26.08
CA ALA A 395 -19.50 -12.56 26.02
C ALA A 395 -20.90 -11.93 25.95
N ARG A 396 -21.17 -10.92 26.79
CA ARG A 396 -22.43 -10.17 26.81
C ARG A 396 -22.66 -9.34 25.53
N VAL A 397 -21.62 -8.76 24.95
CA VAL A 397 -21.72 -8.03 23.67
C VAL A 397 -22.05 -9.00 22.54
N LEU A 398 -21.36 -10.14 22.46
CA LEU A 398 -21.58 -11.14 21.42
C LEU A 398 -22.98 -11.77 21.50
N SER A 399 -23.47 -12.12 22.70
CA SER A 399 -24.82 -12.68 22.86
C SER A 399 -25.96 -11.67 22.60
N GLN A 400 -25.69 -10.37 22.69
CA GLN A 400 -26.67 -9.32 22.35
C GLN A 400 -26.71 -9.01 20.85
N THR A 401 -25.68 -9.35 20.08
CA THR A 401 -25.53 -8.97 18.67
C THR A 401 -25.93 -10.11 17.73
N THR A 402 -27.23 -10.42 17.68
CA THR A 402 -27.79 -11.56 16.92
C THR A 402 -27.70 -11.42 15.39
N ALA A 403 -27.48 -10.21 14.88
CA ALA A 403 -27.42 -9.91 13.44
C ALA A 403 -25.99 -9.92 12.86
N LEU A 404 -25.03 -10.43 13.64
CA LEU A 404 -23.59 -10.34 13.40
C LEU A 404 -23.15 -11.23 12.24
N VAL A 405 -22.52 -10.62 11.24
CA VAL A 405 -22.03 -11.25 10.01
C VAL A 405 -20.51 -11.48 10.05
N ARG A 406 -19.77 -10.64 10.79
CA ARG A 406 -18.30 -10.74 10.92
C ARG A 406 -17.85 -10.45 12.36
N VAL A 407 -16.97 -11.29 12.87
CA VAL A 407 -16.20 -11.04 14.11
C VAL A 407 -14.73 -11.32 13.86
N SER A 408 -13.85 -10.34 14.05
CA SER A 408 -12.41 -10.53 13.85
C SER A 408 -11.55 -9.64 14.75
N VAL A 409 -10.28 -10.02 14.96
CA VAL A 409 -9.24 -9.09 15.47
C VAL A 409 -8.23 -8.83 14.36
N ARG A 410 -8.25 -7.61 13.78
CA ARG A 410 -7.26 -7.18 12.79
C ARG A 410 -5.90 -7.00 13.46
N LYS A 411 -4.95 -7.86 13.12
CA LYS A 411 -3.53 -7.69 13.43
C LYS A 411 -2.98 -6.53 12.58
N ARG A 412 -2.63 -5.40 13.22
CA ARG A 412 -2.00 -4.24 12.56
C ARG A 412 -0.62 -4.65 12.01
N SER A 413 -0.53 -4.93 10.72
CA SER A 413 0.68 -5.39 10.05
C SER A 413 1.70 -4.27 9.80
N PHE A 414 2.09 -3.52 10.84
CA PHE A 414 3.05 -2.40 10.71
C PHE A 414 4.51 -2.86 10.58
N HIS A 415 4.85 -4.09 10.96
CA HIS A 415 6.13 -4.72 10.63
C HIS A 415 5.91 -6.16 10.12
N ARG A 416 6.12 -6.37 8.82
CA ARG A 416 5.89 -7.65 8.11
C ARG A 416 6.84 -8.80 8.50
N ASP A 417 7.83 -8.54 9.36
CA ASP A 417 8.81 -9.53 9.80
C ASP A 417 8.67 -9.89 11.30
N ALA A 418 7.68 -9.30 12.00
CA ALA A 418 7.44 -9.52 13.43
C ALA A 418 6.24 -10.45 13.68
N TRP A 419 6.25 -11.64 13.06
CA TRP A 419 5.20 -12.67 13.21
C TRP A 419 5.10 -13.25 14.64
N ASP A 420 6.10 -13.00 15.48
CA ASP A 420 6.25 -13.54 16.84
C ASP A 420 5.66 -12.65 17.96
N ARG A 421 4.93 -11.57 17.66
CA ARG A 421 4.38 -10.69 18.71
C ARG A 421 3.00 -11.15 19.21
N HIS A 422 3.05 -12.09 20.16
CA HIS A 422 1.96 -12.67 20.96
C HIS A 422 1.03 -11.69 21.73
N LEU A 423 1.10 -10.37 21.53
CA LEU A 423 0.80 -9.42 22.60
C LEU A 423 -0.67 -8.98 22.77
N PHE A 424 -1.57 -9.18 21.81
CA PHE A 424 -2.96 -8.69 21.90
C PHE A 424 -3.98 -9.60 21.20
N GLU A 425 -4.04 -10.88 21.59
CA GLU A 425 -5.09 -11.81 21.14
C GLU A 425 -6.24 -11.82 22.15
N THR A 426 -7.28 -11.02 21.89
CA THR A 426 -8.55 -11.06 22.64
C THR A 426 -9.08 -12.49 22.65
N THR A 427 -9.05 -13.10 23.83
CA THR A 427 -9.49 -14.49 24.05
C THR A 427 -10.89 -14.48 24.65
N ILE A 428 -11.83 -15.17 24.00
CA ILE A 428 -13.18 -15.38 24.52
C ILE A 428 -13.28 -16.74 25.20
N SER A 429 -14.14 -16.87 26.22
CA SER A 429 -14.43 -18.18 26.82
C SER A 429 -15.19 -19.07 25.84
N TRP A 430 -15.20 -20.39 26.10
CA TRP A 430 -15.97 -21.34 25.30
C TRP A 430 -17.47 -21.00 25.31
N ASP A 431 -18.03 -20.65 26.47
CA ASP A 431 -19.45 -20.28 26.60
C ASP A 431 -19.81 -19.02 25.79
N ALA A 432 -18.89 -18.07 25.69
CA ALA A 432 -19.06 -16.88 24.86
C ALA A 432 -19.10 -17.23 23.36
N PHE A 433 -18.27 -18.18 22.92
CA PHE A 433 -18.29 -18.71 21.56
C PHE A 433 -19.61 -19.46 21.28
N ALA A 434 -20.05 -20.32 22.21
CA ALA A 434 -21.30 -21.08 22.07
C ALA A 434 -22.54 -20.16 22.04
N ALA A 435 -22.64 -19.19 22.94
CA ALA A 435 -23.75 -18.23 22.97
C ALA A 435 -23.79 -17.33 21.73
N MET A 436 -22.61 -16.95 21.20
CA MET A 436 -22.51 -16.22 19.93
C MET A 436 -22.96 -17.08 18.74
N ALA A 437 -22.55 -18.35 18.69
CA ALA A 437 -22.96 -19.28 17.64
C ALA A 437 -24.49 -19.47 17.64
N GLN A 438 -25.09 -19.75 18.81
CA GLN A 438 -26.54 -19.86 18.95
C GLN A 438 -27.28 -18.55 18.61
N GLY A 439 -26.74 -17.40 19.03
CA GLY A 439 -27.41 -16.10 18.86
C GLY A 439 -27.29 -15.49 17.46
N ALA A 440 -26.20 -15.74 16.74
CA ALA A 440 -25.88 -15.08 15.48
C ALA A 440 -25.46 -16.01 14.33
N GLY A 441 -25.34 -17.32 14.56
CA GLY A 441 -24.73 -18.26 13.62
C GLY A 441 -25.46 -18.48 12.30
N GLY A 442 -26.77 -18.23 12.27
CA GLY A 442 -27.55 -18.14 11.02
C GLY A 442 -27.21 -16.93 10.14
N CYS A 443 -26.47 -15.93 10.66
CA CYS A 443 -25.98 -14.76 9.93
C CYS A 443 -24.44 -14.67 9.86
N LEU A 444 -23.72 -15.33 10.76
CA LEU A 444 -22.27 -15.19 10.92
C LEU A 444 -21.51 -15.85 9.77
N GLN A 445 -20.88 -15.03 8.92
CA GLN A 445 -20.11 -15.47 7.75
C GLN A 445 -18.59 -15.54 8.02
N GLU A 446 -18.07 -14.75 8.97
CA GLU A 446 -16.64 -14.72 9.30
C GLU A 446 -16.40 -14.69 10.81
N PHE A 447 -15.62 -15.64 11.32
CA PHE A 447 -15.16 -15.71 12.70
C PHE A 447 -13.64 -15.81 12.78
N ALA A 448 -13.01 -14.88 13.50
CA ALA A 448 -11.57 -14.80 13.67
C ALA A 448 -11.18 -14.24 15.06
N LEU A 449 -11.56 -14.98 16.10
CA LEU A 449 -11.16 -14.73 17.50
C LEU A 449 -10.41 -15.92 18.08
N LYS A 450 -9.60 -15.65 19.12
CA LYS A 450 -9.01 -16.71 19.95
C LYS A 450 -10.07 -17.25 20.91
N VAL A 451 -10.26 -18.56 20.94
CA VAL A 451 -11.15 -19.23 21.89
C VAL A 451 -10.30 -19.88 22.98
N GLU A 452 -10.75 -19.78 24.22
CA GLU A 452 -10.08 -20.36 25.39
C GLU A 452 -9.85 -21.87 25.23
N THR A 453 -8.64 -22.32 25.56
CA THR A 453 -8.29 -23.74 25.56
C THR A 453 -8.99 -24.43 26.73
N ILE A 454 -9.94 -25.31 26.42
CA ILE A 454 -10.61 -26.18 27.39
C ILE A 454 -10.34 -27.66 27.07
N GLN A 455 -10.30 -28.51 28.10
CA GLN A 455 -9.99 -29.94 27.94
C GLN A 455 -11.16 -30.77 27.39
N ARG A 456 -12.39 -30.24 27.43
CA ARG A 456 -13.62 -30.94 27.05
C ARG A 456 -14.61 -30.00 26.36
N ALA A 457 -14.34 -29.68 25.10
CA ALA A 457 -15.24 -28.92 24.24
C ALA A 457 -16.29 -29.82 23.59
N SER A 458 -17.52 -29.32 23.49
CA SER A 458 -18.57 -29.91 22.64
C SER A 458 -18.43 -29.41 21.21
N VAL A 459 -18.72 -30.25 20.22
CA VAL A 459 -18.77 -29.85 18.80
C VAL A 459 -20.07 -29.13 18.42
N ALA A 460 -21.11 -29.20 19.25
CA ALA A 460 -22.46 -28.67 18.94
C ALA A 460 -22.50 -27.19 18.48
N PRO A 461 -21.69 -26.24 19.02
CA PRO A 461 -21.69 -24.86 18.53
C PRO A 461 -21.34 -24.70 17.05
N PHE A 462 -20.72 -25.68 16.39
CA PHE A 462 -20.42 -25.62 14.95
C PHE A 462 -21.63 -25.96 14.07
N SER A 463 -22.62 -26.70 14.58
CA SER A 463 -23.91 -26.94 13.90
C SER A 463 -24.74 -25.65 13.80
N GLU A 464 -24.66 -24.79 14.82
CA GLU A 464 -25.34 -23.49 14.86
C GLU A 464 -24.74 -22.46 13.87
N LEU A 465 -23.67 -22.80 13.13
CA LEU A 465 -22.94 -21.90 12.23
C LEU A 465 -23.13 -22.24 10.72
N PRO A 466 -24.36 -22.46 10.20
CA PRO A 466 -24.57 -22.87 8.81
C PRO A 466 -24.21 -21.79 7.79
N ALA A 467 -24.16 -20.51 8.19
CA ALA A 467 -23.79 -19.38 7.33
C ALA A 467 -22.27 -19.10 7.29
N LEU A 468 -21.45 -19.81 8.08
CA LEU A 468 -20.04 -19.50 8.24
C LEU A 468 -19.23 -19.88 7.00
N ARG A 469 -18.60 -18.89 6.37
CA ARG A 469 -17.77 -19.03 5.16
C ARG A 469 -16.27 -18.94 5.46
N VAL A 470 -15.88 -18.20 6.51
CA VAL A 470 -14.48 -18.02 6.91
C VAL A 470 -14.31 -18.30 8.40
N LEU A 471 -13.45 -19.27 8.74
CA LEU A 471 -13.09 -19.64 10.11
C LEU A 471 -11.58 -19.50 10.32
N ASP A 472 -11.15 -18.51 11.10
CA ASP A 472 -9.77 -18.39 11.59
C ASP A 472 -9.72 -18.88 13.04
N TRP A 473 -9.32 -20.14 13.19
CA TRP A 473 -9.28 -20.86 14.46
C TRP A 473 -7.93 -20.73 15.15
N ASN A 474 -7.99 -20.33 16.42
CA ASN A 474 -6.85 -20.19 17.31
C ASN A 474 -7.29 -20.68 18.70
N SER A 475 -7.27 -22.00 18.90
CA SER A 475 -7.54 -22.63 20.19
C SER A 475 -7.02 -24.06 20.22
N GLU A 476 -6.46 -24.45 21.36
CA GLU A 476 -6.01 -25.84 21.60
C GLU A 476 -7.10 -26.67 22.29
N ALA A 477 -8.36 -26.19 22.31
CA ALA A 477 -9.48 -26.89 22.91
C ALA A 477 -9.60 -28.34 22.40
N VAL A 478 -9.81 -29.28 23.32
CA VAL A 478 -9.86 -30.72 23.06
C VAL A 478 -11.31 -31.18 23.04
N PHE A 479 -11.68 -31.92 22.00
CA PHE A 479 -13.05 -32.42 21.78
C PHE A 479 -13.13 -33.92 22.11
N ASP A 480 -13.95 -34.29 23.09
CA ASP A 480 -14.06 -35.66 23.61
C ASP A 480 -15.04 -36.52 22.80
N ASP A 481 -16.19 -35.96 22.41
CA ASP A 481 -17.21 -36.68 21.65
C ASP A 481 -17.22 -36.24 20.19
N LEU A 482 -16.49 -36.99 19.37
CA LEU A 482 -16.50 -36.81 17.92
C LEU A 482 -17.69 -37.51 17.24
N LYS A 483 -18.45 -38.37 17.95
CA LYS A 483 -19.55 -39.15 17.35
C LYS A 483 -20.86 -38.38 17.28
N SER A 484 -21.07 -37.40 18.15
CA SER A 484 -22.20 -36.46 18.10
C SER A 484 -21.97 -35.26 17.17
N SER A 485 -20.88 -35.25 16.39
CA SER A 485 -20.72 -34.25 15.33
C SER A 485 -21.81 -34.42 14.30
N ASP A 486 -22.64 -33.40 14.14
CA ASP A 486 -23.45 -33.23 12.95
C ASP A 486 -22.54 -33.26 11.72
N ALA A 487 -22.93 -34.06 10.73
CA ALA A 487 -22.18 -34.18 9.50
C ALA A 487 -22.29 -32.90 8.67
N ASP A 488 -23.38 -32.13 8.76
CA ASP A 488 -23.60 -30.94 7.91
C ASP A 488 -23.23 -29.60 8.59
N ALA A 489 -22.64 -29.68 9.78
CA ALA A 489 -21.99 -28.55 10.45
C ALA A 489 -20.93 -27.90 9.55
N LEU A 490 -20.91 -26.57 9.51
CA LEU A 490 -19.99 -25.76 8.68
C LEU A 490 -20.05 -26.08 7.17
N SER A 491 -21.20 -26.54 6.66
CA SER A 491 -21.40 -26.86 5.23
C SER A 491 -21.10 -25.70 4.26
N SER A 492 -21.29 -24.44 4.67
CA SER A 492 -20.94 -23.22 3.91
C SER A 492 -19.47 -22.78 4.01
N LEU A 493 -18.61 -23.49 4.75
CA LEU A 493 -17.24 -23.06 5.02
C LEU A 493 -16.37 -23.13 3.77
N GLU A 494 -15.85 -21.98 3.34
CA GLU A 494 -15.00 -21.81 2.14
C GLU A 494 -13.52 -21.67 2.48
N GLU A 495 -13.19 -20.94 3.56
CA GLU A 495 -11.82 -20.71 4.03
C GLU A 495 -11.64 -21.11 5.50
N LEU A 496 -10.70 -22.03 5.76
CA LEU A 496 -10.28 -22.43 7.09
C LEU A 496 -8.84 -21.98 7.36
N ARG A 497 -8.62 -21.09 8.31
CA ARG A 497 -7.28 -20.70 8.79
C ARG A 497 -7.05 -21.32 10.16
N LEU A 498 -5.91 -22.00 10.35
CA LEU A 498 -5.54 -22.63 11.61
C LEU A 498 -4.25 -22.00 12.14
N THR A 499 -4.35 -21.30 13.27
CA THR A 499 -3.22 -20.72 13.99
C THR A 499 -2.74 -21.63 15.11
N THR A 500 -3.64 -22.12 15.95
CA THR A 500 -3.42 -23.26 16.85
C THR A 500 -4.68 -24.12 16.85
N ALA A 501 -4.50 -25.44 16.86
CA ALA A 501 -5.58 -26.41 16.78
C ALA A 501 -5.13 -27.71 17.46
N SER A 502 -6.03 -28.32 18.23
CA SER A 502 -5.83 -29.67 18.76
C SER A 502 -6.00 -30.73 17.68
N GLN A 503 -5.45 -31.92 17.90
CA GLN A 503 -5.66 -33.05 16.98
C GLN A 503 -7.12 -33.51 16.97
N SER A 504 -7.86 -33.38 18.08
CA SER A 504 -9.28 -33.71 18.14
C SER A 504 -10.15 -32.70 17.40
N PHE A 505 -9.77 -31.42 17.32
CA PHE A 505 -10.45 -30.44 16.45
C PHE A 505 -10.34 -30.82 14.96
N LEU A 506 -9.14 -31.18 14.50
CA LEU A 506 -8.98 -31.76 13.14
C LEU A 506 -9.74 -33.08 12.98
N GLY A 507 -9.84 -33.87 14.06
CA GLY A 507 -10.65 -35.08 14.13
C GLY A 507 -12.13 -34.82 13.89
N ALA A 508 -12.69 -33.76 14.47
CA ALA A 508 -14.07 -33.31 14.26
C ALA A 508 -14.29 -32.78 12.84
N LEU A 509 -13.43 -31.87 12.36
CA LEU A 509 -13.54 -31.31 11.00
C LEU A 509 -13.49 -32.38 9.90
N ARG A 510 -12.77 -33.49 10.12
CA ARG A 510 -12.72 -34.65 9.20
C ARG A 510 -14.06 -35.40 9.10
N LEU A 511 -14.92 -35.31 10.12
CA LEU A 511 -16.25 -35.94 10.14
C LEU A 511 -17.35 -35.01 9.58
N MET A 512 -17.04 -33.73 9.36
CA MET A 512 -17.95 -32.74 8.81
C MET A 512 -17.87 -32.70 7.27
N ASN A 513 -19.02 -32.52 6.61
CA ASN A 513 -19.22 -32.39 5.18
C ASN A 513 -18.87 -30.98 4.70
N LEU A 514 -17.58 -30.62 4.80
CA LEU A 514 -17.05 -29.33 4.34
C LEU A 514 -17.04 -29.26 2.80
N ASN A 515 -18.22 -29.13 2.18
CA ASN A 515 -18.43 -29.22 0.73
C ASN A 515 -18.07 -27.92 0.02
N SER A 516 -18.21 -26.78 0.70
CA SER A 516 -17.84 -25.46 0.21
C SER A 516 -16.35 -25.16 0.35
N LEU A 517 -15.57 -25.99 1.05
CA LEU A 517 -14.18 -25.68 1.40
C LEU A 517 -13.28 -25.60 0.14
N ARG A 518 -12.61 -24.46 -0.04
CA ARG A 518 -11.68 -24.20 -1.14
C ARG A 518 -10.29 -23.79 -0.66
N ARG A 519 -10.19 -23.14 0.50
CA ARG A 519 -8.93 -22.59 1.01
C ARG A 519 -8.61 -23.06 2.43
N VAL A 520 -7.37 -23.51 2.63
CA VAL A 520 -6.85 -23.85 3.97
C VAL A 520 -5.56 -23.07 4.23
N ALA A 521 -5.45 -22.38 5.36
CA ALA A 521 -4.25 -21.63 5.75
C ALA A 521 -3.73 -22.10 7.10
N LEU A 522 -2.71 -22.96 7.09
CA LEU A 522 -1.99 -23.40 8.27
C LEU A 522 -0.89 -22.37 8.58
N THR A 523 -0.97 -21.63 9.71
CA THR A 523 -0.05 -20.51 9.98
C THR A 523 1.02 -20.81 11.03
N LYS A 524 0.79 -21.79 11.92
CA LYS A 524 1.81 -22.35 12.83
C LYS A 524 1.80 -23.88 12.78
N PHE A 525 2.53 -24.52 13.68
CA PHE A 525 2.53 -25.98 13.81
C PHE A 525 1.14 -26.48 14.24
N VAL A 526 0.46 -27.14 13.29
CA VAL A 526 -0.76 -27.91 13.53
C VAL A 526 -0.37 -29.40 13.48
N PRO A 527 -0.72 -30.21 14.50
CA PRO A 527 -0.28 -31.60 14.56
C PRO A 527 -1.10 -32.49 13.60
N ALA A 528 -0.39 -33.30 12.81
CA ALA A 528 -0.94 -34.35 11.93
C ALA A 528 -2.09 -33.92 10.97
N PRO A 529 -1.89 -32.88 10.12
CA PRO A 529 -2.91 -32.41 9.18
C PRO A 529 -3.21 -33.40 8.04
N GLU A 530 -2.41 -34.45 7.85
CA GLU A 530 -2.52 -35.38 6.71
C GLU A 530 -3.88 -36.08 6.69
N LYS A 531 -4.42 -36.46 7.85
CA LYS A 531 -5.75 -37.12 7.93
C LYS A 531 -6.91 -36.21 7.52
N PHE A 532 -6.76 -34.89 7.71
CA PHE A 532 -7.72 -33.89 7.26
C PHE A 532 -7.55 -33.61 5.76
N LEU A 533 -6.30 -33.45 5.29
CA LEU A 533 -5.99 -33.22 3.88
C LEU A 533 -6.35 -34.43 2.99
N MET A 534 -6.20 -35.66 3.45
CA MET A 534 -6.69 -36.84 2.72
C MET A 534 -8.21 -36.85 2.55
N MET A 535 -8.97 -36.23 3.46
CA MET A 535 -10.44 -36.20 3.40
C MET A 535 -10.95 -35.04 2.54
N HIS A 536 -10.44 -33.82 2.75
CA HIS A 536 -10.96 -32.61 2.09
C HIS A 536 -10.04 -32.02 1.03
N GLY A 537 -8.80 -32.51 0.88
CA GLY A 537 -7.79 -31.96 -0.02
C GLY A 537 -8.23 -31.89 -1.48
N HIS A 538 -8.99 -32.87 -1.96
CA HIS A 538 -9.56 -32.86 -3.31
C HIS A 538 -10.51 -31.68 -3.58
N LYS A 539 -11.01 -30.99 -2.55
CA LYS A 539 -11.86 -29.79 -2.67
C LYS A 539 -11.04 -28.49 -2.70
N LEU A 540 -9.77 -28.54 -2.27
CA LEU A 540 -8.95 -27.37 -2.06
C LEU A 540 -8.35 -26.85 -3.37
N THR A 541 -8.57 -25.57 -3.64
CA THR A 541 -7.94 -24.79 -4.71
C THR A 541 -6.79 -23.94 -4.19
N GLU A 542 -6.78 -23.59 -2.90
CA GLU A 542 -5.71 -22.79 -2.29
C GLU A 542 -5.23 -23.41 -0.98
N ILE A 543 -3.91 -23.47 -0.78
CA ILE A 543 -3.35 -23.83 0.52
C ILE A 543 -2.18 -22.93 0.92
N ASP A 544 -2.23 -22.38 2.13
CA ASP A 544 -1.10 -21.71 2.75
C ASP A 544 -0.53 -22.60 3.85
N LEU A 545 0.79 -22.82 3.88
CA LEU A 545 1.48 -23.75 4.80
C LEU A 545 2.61 -23.07 5.56
N PRO A 546 2.90 -23.43 6.82
CA PRO A 546 4.17 -23.11 7.45
C PRO A 546 5.23 -23.97 6.80
N TYR A 547 6.38 -23.40 6.48
CA TYR A 547 7.48 -24.15 5.89
C TYR A 547 7.90 -25.35 6.78
N SER A 548 7.81 -25.22 8.10
CA SER A 548 8.11 -26.29 9.07
C SER A 548 7.15 -27.49 9.02
N THR A 549 6.03 -27.38 8.31
CA THR A 549 5.11 -28.51 8.04
C THR A 549 5.50 -29.27 6.78
N VAL A 550 6.12 -28.64 5.78
CA VAL A 550 6.39 -29.26 4.47
C VAL A 550 7.23 -30.56 4.59
N PRO A 551 8.35 -30.61 5.36
CA PRO A 551 9.12 -31.85 5.52
C PRO A 551 8.39 -32.95 6.33
N LYS A 552 7.30 -32.61 7.02
CA LYS A 552 6.52 -33.54 7.84
C LYS A 552 5.37 -34.21 7.08
N LEU A 553 4.99 -33.64 5.93
CA LEU A 553 4.00 -34.23 5.03
C LEU A 553 4.65 -35.42 4.31
N HIS A 554 4.61 -36.59 4.97
CA HIS A 554 5.15 -37.86 4.46
C HIS A 554 4.58 -38.27 3.09
N THR A 555 3.38 -37.77 2.76
CA THR A 555 2.76 -37.94 1.45
C THR A 555 2.87 -36.63 0.68
N ASN A 556 3.21 -36.71 -0.60
CA ASN A 556 3.17 -35.56 -1.53
C ASN A 556 1.81 -34.84 -1.40
N ILE A 557 1.84 -33.59 -0.93
CA ILE A 557 0.61 -32.85 -0.56
C ILE A 557 -0.36 -32.71 -1.72
N PHE A 558 0.16 -32.63 -2.93
CA PHE A 558 -0.62 -32.43 -4.14
C PHE A 558 -1.28 -33.74 -4.63
N LYS A 559 -0.83 -34.91 -4.14
CA LYS A 559 -1.64 -36.16 -4.25
C LYS A 559 -2.86 -36.13 -3.33
N MET A 560 -2.76 -35.48 -2.16
CA MET A 560 -3.91 -35.26 -1.27
C MET A 560 -4.82 -34.14 -1.79
N CYS A 561 -4.24 -33.14 -2.45
CA CYS A 561 -4.91 -31.95 -2.95
C CYS A 561 -4.70 -31.75 -4.47
N PRO A 562 -5.28 -32.62 -5.33
CA PRO A 562 -5.04 -32.58 -6.79
C PRO A 562 -5.57 -31.31 -7.47
N ASN A 563 -6.59 -30.64 -6.92
CA ASN A 563 -7.22 -29.46 -7.50
C ASN A 563 -6.58 -28.13 -7.08
N LEU A 564 -5.37 -28.15 -6.50
CA LEU A 564 -4.67 -26.94 -6.08
C LEU A 564 -4.33 -26.05 -7.28
N VAL A 565 -4.75 -24.80 -7.17
CA VAL A 565 -4.44 -23.67 -8.05
C VAL A 565 -3.32 -22.83 -7.43
N SER A 566 -3.32 -22.63 -6.10
CA SER A 566 -2.39 -21.72 -5.41
C SER A 566 -1.77 -22.36 -4.17
N VAL A 567 -0.46 -22.13 -3.96
CA VAL A 567 0.26 -22.58 -2.76
C VAL A 567 1.15 -21.47 -2.20
N SER A 568 0.86 -21.01 -0.97
CA SER A 568 1.76 -20.13 -0.22
C SER A 568 2.58 -20.90 0.81
N PHE A 569 3.85 -20.51 0.98
CA PHE A 569 4.70 -21.04 2.04
C PHE A 569 5.15 -19.91 2.98
N PHE A 570 4.77 -19.99 4.25
CA PHE A 570 5.22 -19.05 5.27
C PHE A 570 6.64 -19.42 5.76
N VAL A 571 7.58 -18.48 5.58
CA VAL A 571 9.00 -18.51 6.02
C VAL A 571 9.88 -19.54 5.31
N CYS A 572 10.50 -19.17 4.18
CA CYS A 572 11.36 -20.08 3.41
C CYS A 572 12.86 -19.72 3.51
N TYR A 573 13.63 -20.55 4.21
CA TYR A 573 15.09 -20.58 4.08
C TYR A 573 15.46 -21.55 2.94
N PRO A 574 16.20 -21.12 1.90
CA PRO A 574 16.37 -21.93 0.69
C PRO A 574 17.32 -23.14 0.88
N SER A 575 18.13 -23.16 1.95
CA SER A 575 18.88 -24.35 2.35
C SER A 575 17.98 -25.53 2.74
N GLN A 576 16.70 -25.27 3.00
CA GLN A 576 15.72 -26.29 3.38
C GLN A 576 14.86 -26.72 2.17
N VAL A 577 14.56 -25.80 1.24
CA VAL A 577 13.67 -26.03 0.07
C VAL A 577 14.18 -27.14 -0.86
N GLY A 578 15.52 -27.24 -1.01
CA GLY A 578 16.16 -28.06 -2.05
C GLY A 578 16.01 -29.58 -1.98
N SER A 579 15.36 -30.14 -0.94
CA SER A 579 15.14 -31.59 -0.82
C SER A 579 13.67 -32.01 -0.69
N CYS A 580 12.74 -31.08 -0.42
CA CYS A 580 11.33 -31.42 -0.17
C CYS A 580 10.38 -31.07 -1.33
N CYS A 581 10.79 -30.21 -2.26
CA CYS A 581 9.88 -29.63 -3.26
C CYS A 581 10.06 -30.15 -4.71
N LEU A 582 10.98 -31.09 -4.96
CA LEU A 582 11.36 -31.56 -6.31
C LEU A 582 10.65 -32.86 -6.75
N ILE A 583 9.36 -33.05 -6.42
CA ILE A 583 8.67 -34.33 -6.68
C ILE A 583 7.29 -34.12 -7.37
N PHE A 584 7.32 -34.25 -8.69
CA PHE A 584 6.24 -34.60 -9.65
C PHE A 584 4.86 -33.96 -9.51
N LEU A 585 4.49 -33.08 -10.46
CA LEU A 585 3.11 -32.68 -10.73
C LEU A 585 2.84 -32.32 -12.19
N ALA A 586 1.60 -32.52 -12.63
CA ALA A 586 1.08 -32.07 -13.93
C ALA A 586 -0.09 -31.06 -13.80
N SER A 587 -0.46 -30.66 -12.57
CA SER A 587 -1.68 -29.92 -12.18
C SER A 587 -1.65 -28.38 -12.20
N LEU A 588 -0.57 -27.78 -11.68
CA LEU A 588 -0.62 -26.47 -11.00
C LEU A 588 -0.48 -25.23 -11.89
N SER A 589 -1.54 -24.45 -12.07
CA SER A 589 -1.47 -23.08 -12.61
C SER A 589 -0.99 -22.06 -11.55
N SER A 590 0.12 -22.35 -10.86
CA SER A 590 0.33 -21.82 -9.49
C SER A 590 1.19 -20.56 -9.32
N PHE A 591 1.18 -20.09 -8.07
CA PHE A 591 1.51 -18.74 -7.60
C PHE A 591 2.25 -18.82 -6.26
N TRP A 592 3.56 -18.54 -6.23
CA TRP A 592 4.40 -18.86 -5.05
C TRP A 592 4.60 -17.74 -4.02
N ARG A 593 3.88 -17.84 -2.90
CA ARG A 593 3.85 -16.92 -1.76
C ARG A 593 5.06 -16.81 -0.80
N VAL A 594 6.28 -16.50 -1.25
CA VAL A 594 7.48 -16.44 -0.35
C VAL A 594 7.62 -15.12 0.45
N PRO A 595 7.78 -15.12 1.78
CA PRO A 595 8.09 -13.93 2.58
C PRO A 595 9.59 -13.81 2.95
N GLY A 596 10.21 -12.70 2.55
CA GLY A 596 11.54 -12.27 3.01
C GLY A 596 12.73 -13.00 2.36
N ILE A 597 13.73 -12.25 1.88
CA ILE A 597 15.06 -12.82 1.56
C ILE A 597 16.12 -11.94 2.21
N ALA A 598 16.70 -12.40 3.32
CA ALA A 598 17.93 -11.83 3.84
C ALA A 598 19.09 -12.13 2.86
N ARG A 599 20.04 -11.20 2.71
CA ARG A 599 21.07 -11.27 1.65
C ARG A 599 21.88 -12.58 1.65
N GLY A 600 22.10 -13.19 2.81
CA GLY A 600 22.79 -14.49 2.94
C GLY A 600 22.07 -15.68 2.28
N HIS A 601 20.77 -15.55 1.98
CA HIS A 601 19.98 -16.61 1.35
C HIS A 601 19.90 -16.50 -0.18
N ALA A 602 20.43 -15.44 -0.79
CA ALA A 602 20.39 -15.26 -2.24
C ALA A 602 21.09 -16.41 -3.00
N ALA A 603 22.13 -17.01 -2.42
CA ALA A 603 22.83 -18.15 -3.04
C ALA A 603 21.93 -19.40 -3.15
N GLY A 604 21.23 -19.77 -2.07
CA GLY A 604 20.34 -20.93 -2.08
C GLY A 604 19.12 -20.76 -2.99
N TRP A 605 18.53 -19.55 -3.01
CA TRP A 605 17.45 -19.23 -3.96
C TRP A 605 17.94 -19.22 -5.41
N ASN A 606 19.17 -18.75 -5.66
CA ASN A 606 19.75 -18.82 -6.98
C ASN A 606 19.99 -20.27 -7.42
N LYS A 607 20.45 -21.14 -6.53
CA LYS A 607 20.55 -22.58 -6.80
C LYS A 607 19.17 -23.15 -7.14
N PHE A 608 18.18 -22.97 -6.26
CA PHE A 608 16.80 -23.43 -6.50
C PHE A 608 16.25 -23.00 -7.86
N ILE A 609 16.41 -21.73 -8.26
CA ILE A 609 15.87 -21.21 -9.53
C ILE A 609 16.69 -21.67 -10.75
N THR A 610 17.98 -21.95 -10.59
CA THR A 610 18.83 -22.51 -11.66
C THR A 610 18.48 -23.97 -11.89
N ASP A 611 18.49 -24.76 -10.81
CA ASP A 611 18.22 -26.19 -10.73
C ASP A 611 16.72 -26.53 -10.90
N PHE A 612 15.85 -25.52 -11.04
CA PHE A 612 14.43 -25.70 -11.29
C PHE A 612 14.23 -26.28 -12.69
N ASP A 613 13.97 -27.58 -12.78
CA ASP A 613 13.60 -28.24 -14.03
C ASP A 613 12.08 -28.17 -14.23
N GLU A 614 11.66 -27.75 -15.42
CA GLU A 614 10.27 -27.41 -15.72
C GLU A 614 9.47 -28.62 -16.20
N GLU A 615 10.07 -29.40 -17.12
CA GLU A 615 9.40 -30.43 -17.91
C GLU A 615 8.87 -31.59 -17.05
N ASP A 616 9.62 -32.01 -16.03
CA ASP A 616 9.27 -33.14 -15.17
C ASP A 616 8.47 -32.77 -13.91
N SER A 617 8.52 -31.52 -13.45
CA SER A 617 8.07 -31.15 -12.09
C SER A 617 6.83 -30.27 -12.03
N PHE A 618 6.65 -29.29 -12.92
CA PHE A 618 5.59 -28.28 -12.81
C PHE A 618 5.16 -27.66 -14.17
N PRO A 619 4.64 -28.43 -15.14
CA PRO A 619 4.41 -27.99 -16.52
C PRO A 619 3.29 -26.94 -16.68
N ASN A 620 2.47 -26.71 -15.65
CA ASN A 620 1.42 -25.68 -15.66
C ASN A 620 1.84 -24.39 -14.92
N LEU A 621 3.03 -24.35 -14.29
CA LEU A 621 3.44 -23.23 -13.45
C LEU A 621 3.67 -21.97 -14.30
N TYR A 622 2.94 -20.89 -14.01
CA TYR A 622 3.09 -19.62 -14.73
C TYR A 622 3.48 -18.43 -13.84
N GLU A 623 3.41 -18.52 -12.49
CA GLU A 623 3.72 -17.39 -11.59
C GLU A 623 4.44 -17.74 -10.26
N ILE A 624 5.39 -16.89 -9.85
CA ILE A 624 6.11 -16.98 -8.57
C ILE A 624 6.14 -15.59 -7.90
N GLN A 625 5.42 -15.39 -6.77
CA GLN A 625 5.07 -14.04 -6.26
C GLN A 625 6.07 -13.34 -5.31
N PHE A 626 6.83 -14.03 -4.46
CA PHE A 626 7.77 -13.40 -3.49
C PHE A 626 7.26 -12.07 -2.85
N LYS A 627 6.50 -12.12 -1.75
CA LYS A 627 5.92 -10.95 -1.02
C LYS A 627 6.92 -9.88 -0.55
N CYS A 628 8.22 -10.16 -0.63
CA CYS A 628 9.35 -9.26 -0.33
C CYS A 628 10.07 -8.73 -1.59
N CYS A 629 9.76 -9.24 -2.79
CA CYS A 629 10.25 -8.68 -4.02
C CYS A 629 9.80 -7.22 -4.12
N THR A 630 10.75 -6.36 -4.49
CA THR A 630 10.53 -4.94 -4.72
C THR A 630 11.32 -4.62 -5.96
N TRP A 631 10.62 -4.30 -7.04
CA TRP A 631 11.26 -4.10 -8.33
C TRP A 631 12.22 -2.92 -8.29
N PRO A 632 13.50 -3.12 -8.66
CA PRO A 632 14.46 -2.03 -8.72
C PRO A 632 14.05 -1.01 -9.78
N THR A 633 14.15 0.27 -9.43
CA THR A 633 13.64 1.34 -10.27
C THR A 633 14.73 2.03 -11.09
N THR A 634 16.00 1.89 -10.70
CA THR A 634 17.17 2.46 -11.38
C THR A 634 17.95 1.40 -12.17
N GLU A 635 18.63 1.81 -13.25
CA GLU A 635 19.47 0.94 -14.11
C GLU A 635 20.52 0.14 -13.32
N ARG A 636 21.15 0.77 -12.32
CA ARG A 636 22.15 0.15 -11.45
C ARG A 636 21.54 -0.87 -10.49
N ASP A 637 20.39 -0.55 -9.88
CA ASP A 637 19.72 -1.47 -8.96
C ASP A 637 19.18 -2.68 -9.73
N ILE A 638 18.74 -2.49 -10.97
CA ILE A 638 18.36 -3.55 -11.90
C ILE A 638 19.54 -4.49 -12.13
N ALA A 639 20.70 -3.96 -12.52
CA ALA A 639 21.92 -4.76 -12.75
C ALA A 639 22.42 -5.51 -11.50
N LYS A 640 22.12 -5.03 -10.29
CA LYS A 640 22.49 -5.67 -9.02
C LYS A 640 21.41 -6.56 -8.41
N SER A 641 20.18 -6.48 -8.92
CA SER A 641 19.04 -7.16 -8.33
C SER A 641 19.00 -8.61 -8.77
N PHE A 642 19.17 -9.51 -7.79
CA PHE A 642 18.92 -10.93 -7.98
C PHE A 642 17.46 -11.19 -8.41
N TRP A 643 16.49 -10.35 -7.99
CA TRP A 643 15.10 -10.44 -8.44
C TRP A 643 14.96 -10.27 -9.95
N VAL A 644 15.68 -9.32 -10.54
CA VAL A 644 15.67 -9.11 -12.00
C VAL A 644 16.31 -10.30 -12.70
N ARG A 645 17.46 -10.77 -12.21
CA ARG A 645 18.12 -11.95 -12.80
C ARG A 645 17.21 -13.18 -12.77
N TRP A 646 16.57 -13.44 -11.64
CA TRP A 646 15.63 -14.56 -11.50
C TRP A 646 14.39 -14.39 -12.36
N ALA A 647 13.83 -13.17 -12.44
CA ALA A 647 12.70 -12.90 -13.32
C ALA A 647 13.05 -13.08 -14.80
N GLU A 648 14.24 -12.65 -15.24
CA GLU A 648 14.72 -12.89 -16.62
C GLU A 648 15.10 -14.36 -16.88
N MET A 649 15.44 -15.14 -15.85
CA MET A 649 15.63 -16.60 -15.98
C MET A 649 14.29 -17.34 -16.09
N LEU A 650 13.34 -17.02 -15.22
CA LEU A 650 12.00 -17.63 -15.19
C LEU A 650 11.16 -17.23 -16.41
N LEU A 651 11.29 -16.00 -16.91
CA LEU A 651 10.57 -15.54 -18.11
C LEU A 651 11.00 -16.29 -19.39
N LYS A 652 12.23 -16.82 -19.45
CA LYS A 652 12.66 -17.72 -20.55
C LYS A 652 11.95 -19.07 -20.52
N ARG A 653 11.44 -19.45 -19.35
CA ARG A 653 10.62 -20.63 -19.04
C ARG A 653 9.12 -20.27 -18.95
N ASN A 654 8.71 -19.15 -19.55
CA ASN A 654 7.35 -18.61 -19.50
C ASN A 654 6.76 -18.36 -18.07
N ILE A 655 7.58 -18.43 -17.01
CA ILE A 655 7.18 -18.22 -15.62
C ILE A 655 7.38 -16.74 -15.23
N ASN A 656 6.30 -16.09 -14.80
CA ASN A 656 6.34 -14.72 -14.29
C ASN A 656 6.81 -14.69 -12.84
N LEU A 657 7.96 -14.08 -12.56
CA LEU A 657 8.23 -13.62 -11.19
C LEU A 657 7.46 -12.31 -10.95
N THR A 658 6.57 -12.29 -9.97
CA THR A 658 5.81 -11.10 -9.56
C THR A 658 6.28 -10.53 -8.22
N ASP A 659 5.74 -9.38 -7.82
CA ASP A 659 5.92 -8.83 -6.47
C ASP A 659 4.66 -9.03 -5.61
N LYS A 660 4.69 -8.51 -4.38
CA LYS A 660 3.58 -8.52 -3.42
C LYS A 660 2.21 -8.00 -3.94
N THR A 661 2.18 -7.32 -5.10
CA THR A 661 0.98 -6.79 -5.75
C THR A 661 0.59 -7.55 -7.02
N GLY A 662 1.28 -8.65 -7.35
CA GLY A 662 1.07 -9.38 -8.60
C GLY A 662 1.73 -8.72 -9.81
N LYS A 663 2.56 -7.68 -9.62
CA LYS A 663 3.23 -6.99 -10.72
C LYS A 663 4.46 -7.77 -11.17
N ASN A 664 4.52 -8.18 -12.44
CA ASN A 664 5.68 -8.87 -13.00
C ASN A 664 6.85 -7.93 -13.37
N TRP A 665 8.05 -8.50 -13.48
CA TRP A 665 9.16 -7.82 -14.14
C TRP A 665 8.84 -7.64 -15.63
N ARG A 666 9.06 -6.43 -16.14
CA ARG A 666 9.08 -6.15 -17.58
C ARG A 666 10.52 -5.80 -17.97
N PRO A 667 11.20 -6.63 -18.79
CA PRO A 667 12.53 -6.30 -19.29
C PRO A 667 12.55 -4.92 -19.92
N ARG A 668 13.51 -4.08 -19.53
CA ARG A 668 13.67 -2.74 -20.12
C ARG A 668 14.38 -2.85 -21.47
N LEU A 669 14.10 -1.90 -22.36
CA LEU A 669 14.85 -1.70 -23.60
C LEU A 669 16.35 -1.64 -23.28
N LYS A 670 17.09 -2.64 -23.77
CA LYS A 670 18.56 -2.65 -23.75
C LYS A 670 19.01 -1.76 -24.91
N VAL A 671 20.01 -0.90 -24.68
CA VAL A 671 20.61 -0.12 -25.76
C VAL A 671 21.37 -1.11 -26.65
N ALA A 672 20.98 -1.19 -27.93
CA ALA A 672 21.74 -1.88 -28.97
C ALA A 672 23.07 -1.15 -29.23
#